data_AF-A0A0W0Y4R0-F1
#
_entry.id   AF-A0A0W0Y4R0-F1
#
_cell.length_a   1.000
_cell.length_b   1.000
_cell.length_c   1.000
_cell.angle_alpha   90.00
_cell.angle_beta   90.00
_cell.angle_gamma   90.00
#
_symmetry.space_group_name_H-M   'P 1'
#
loop_
_entity.id
_entity.type
_entity.pdbx_description
1 polymer ?
#
loop_
_entity_poly.entity_id
_entity_poly.type
_entity_poly.pdbx_seq_one_letter_code
_entity_poly.pdbx_strand_id
1 'polypeptide(L)'
;MPPYLIRGTYKEVFTAFGSDFVLGGGTNISTLEPDFERSTFMGTLEECLLHLETWKDAEQSDHEFYTQGNMFGAVLKMLFGADVYAHPLKKAEEDPENFTNNKLASIDFGFVDKDGQLAAFHLEYRKDDPGQWLAGIIKNTNKKPEEREVLFMTSFEPVIVNPAARIQIRSVEAGAIPLMGDDDAPIIHNQLVRNILQAVFLKNGRVHPDSDIVEQFTQLANDKGGYEENGQLLNSLQADVGKALANPGLKAIKELGITGYRSVASMQKCLKKENPFYQQLAALTKLNNKTLAIQRGILLLFLDSANLSQLYSSYSKAVFLPALTSYIKENMMGKTADEIRENCNQVKTLWSSLDKSLSSATKETIIAAFLRSSKSPLIQNCLHSIRNDSEAKVILNRLRDGENDLQYYLDKMHGCYYLPSVLASQPTTMERDQFYRIADDQDLHQAIHLLQKNGIETYTELLLDPAHFQRLKPFISELNSPDQDKIAKVSIMLWLSNHGQFDHFYTHQNHIDYLRLLKRMVEINALKGKDLAENLQKTRVFLEEIKPKILETGTRNEKAIASLAQCYLVYPGDSPLAVLPRLKDESQIRLLQFLLRHEKNEANLISLVDQLQVYPKLAEQLMLLFDKGIGADDIMAIGMEPDKHQLMSLLQDHRVPYNANDICNLLLPFSAELQTAVQAEPNAEMRKCFLQASLSLARNHLLSHELLKPEAQLQRQLIANLQRAVPGNSRYSSLAVGGDAKSHDFKLLLREIFSNKLPVSGQKLLIEEAFTAITASTMDNLQPDTDAKKKLAKPISRMRTQMTTLKHLESLQLEQKTLDLLKGQDAAGQKFFRMAMFIEEQCEQMRKRLEKTNPQKYQKMLSHEVNYRKALYGILHDSLRGDGSLRSKEALNKRLETAEKPLLDALEGDSRKAYRQGMRIIANFFSILLIGIPNLIHHRHTGNWTFFSTPRSRETAQTVSKKVKDEIESSSENIQNKL
;
A
#
# COMPACT_ATOMS: atom_id res chain seq x y z
N MET A 1 23.26 -10.95 -24.41
CA MET A 1 23.74 -9.75 -25.11
C MET A 1 25.05 -9.32 -24.44
N PRO A 2 25.98 -8.70 -25.18
CA PRO A 2 27.16 -8.10 -24.54
C PRO A 2 26.72 -7.00 -23.56
N PRO A 3 27.35 -6.88 -22.38
CA PRO A 3 27.10 -5.77 -21.47
C PRO A 3 27.49 -4.40 -22.06
N TYR A 4 26.98 -3.33 -21.46
CA TYR A 4 27.31 -1.95 -21.83
C TYR A 4 28.05 -1.28 -20.68
N LEU A 5 29.20 -0.66 -20.97
CA LEU A 5 29.95 0.16 -20.03
C LEU A 5 29.65 1.64 -20.31
N ILE A 6 29.28 2.36 -19.26
CA ILE A 6 29.06 3.79 -19.22
C ILE A 6 30.14 4.41 -18.32
N ARG A 7 30.80 5.46 -18.81
CA ARG A 7 31.79 6.24 -18.05
C ARG A 7 31.56 7.73 -18.21
N GLY A 8 31.67 8.46 -17.10
CA GLY A 8 31.61 9.91 -17.08
C GLY A 8 31.74 10.43 -15.65
N THR A 9 31.62 11.75 -15.48
CA THR A 9 31.45 12.32 -14.14
C THR A 9 30.07 11.98 -13.58
N TYR A 10 29.91 12.02 -12.26
CA TYR A 10 28.62 11.81 -11.60
C TYR A 10 27.54 12.73 -12.16
N LYS A 11 27.89 14.01 -12.38
CA LYS A 11 27.03 14.97 -13.07
C LYS A 11 26.62 14.50 -14.46
N GLU A 12 27.60 14.20 -15.33
CA GLU A 12 27.30 13.80 -16.71
C GLU A 12 26.46 12.53 -16.79
N VAL A 13 26.76 11.52 -15.97
CA VAL A 13 26.03 10.25 -15.96
C VAL A 13 24.59 10.46 -15.49
N PHE A 14 24.36 11.08 -14.34
CA PHE A 14 22.99 11.31 -13.86
C PHE A 14 22.20 12.23 -14.82
N THR A 15 22.83 13.23 -15.43
CA THR A 15 22.21 14.04 -16.48
C THR A 15 21.85 13.23 -17.72
N ALA A 16 22.72 12.33 -18.17
CA ALA A 16 22.47 11.48 -19.34
C ALA A 16 21.21 10.61 -19.19
N PHE A 17 20.96 10.13 -17.97
CA PHE A 17 19.80 9.31 -17.63
C PHE A 17 18.57 10.12 -17.18
N GLY A 18 18.64 11.46 -17.18
CA GLY A 18 17.52 12.32 -16.77
C GLY A 18 17.26 12.33 -15.26
N SER A 19 18.24 11.92 -14.45
CA SER A 19 18.20 11.88 -12.99
C SER A 19 18.90 13.08 -12.35
N ASP A 20 18.84 14.25 -13.00
CA ASP A 20 19.44 15.50 -12.54
C ASP A 20 18.98 15.94 -11.13
N PHE A 21 17.83 15.45 -10.68
CA PHE A 21 17.30 15.75 -9.34
C PHE A 21 18.22 15.26 -8.20
N VAL A 22 19.05 14.24 -8.47
CA VAL A 22 20.06 13.71 -7.53
C VAL A 22 21.28 14.64 -7.42
N LEU A 23 21.42 15.59 -8.34
CA LEU A 23 22.47 16.61 -8.33
C LEU A 23 22.05 17.87 -7.55
N GLY A 24 20.90 17.83 -6.87
CA GLY A 24 20.41 18.96 -6.07
C GLY A 24 21.36 19.30 -4.93
N GLY A 25 21.70 20.58 -4.80
CA GLY A 25 22.46 21.11 -3.67
C GLY A 25 21.59 21.38 -2.43
N GLY A 26 22.22 21.82 -1.34
CA GLY A 26 21.53 22.35 -0.15
C GLY A 26 21.48 21.41 1.05
N THR A 27 22.17 20.27 1.01
CA THR A 27 22.41 19.43 2.19
C THR A 27 23.53 20.00 3.07
N ASN A 28 23.56 19.60 4.34
CA ASN A 28 24.58 20.00 5.32
C ASN A 28 24.91 18.81 6.23
N ILE A 29 25.93 18.95 7.09
CA ILE A 29 26.40 17.85 7.96
C ILE A 29 25.29 17.23 8.82
N SER A 30 24.33 18.00 9.33
CA SER A 30 23.23 17.44 10.13
C SER A 30 22.26 16.56 9.33
N THR A 31 22.27 16.71 8.00
CA THR A 31 21.55 15.81 7.07
C THR A 31 22.34 14.51 6.83
N LEU A 32 23.66 14.54 6.92
CA LEU A 32 24.55 13.39 6.71
C LEU A 32 24.65 12.51 7.97
N GLU A 33 24.64 13.10 9.16
CA GLU A 33 24.87 12.38 10.43
C GLU A 33 24.01 11.12 10.62
N PRO A 34 22.69 11.14 10.36
CA PRO A 34 21.86 9.93 10.49
C PRO A 34 22.20 8.83 9.49
N ASP A 35 22.86 9.16 8.38
CA ASP A 35 23.25 8.21 7.34
C ASP A 35 24.59 7.52 7.64
N PHE A 36 25.45 8.07 8.52
CA PHE A 36 26.69 7.40 8.93
C PHE A 36 26.38 6.02 9.52
N GLU A 37 25.53 5.97 10.55
CA GLU A 37 25.15 4.74 11.26
C GLU A 37 24.32 3.76 10.41
N ARG A 38 23.92 4.17 9.19
CA ARG A 38 23.15 3.35 8.23
C ARG A 38 23.97 2.93 7.02
N SER A 39 25.16 3.51 6.84
CA SER A 39 26.00 3.25 5.68
C SER A 39 26.71 1.91 5.84
N THR A 40 26.49 1.00 4.90
CA THR A 40 27.24 -0.25 4.82
C THR A 40 28.65 0.02 4.31
N PHE A 41 29.65 -0.51 5.00
CA PHE A 41 31.05 -0.28 4.70
C PHE A 41 31.84 -1.59 4.66
N MET A 42 32.71 -1.72 3.67
CA MET A 42 33.62 -2.84 3.45
C MET A 42 35.07 -2.34 3.55
N GLY A 43 35.67 -2.56 4.71
CA GLY A 43 37.06 -2.21 4.98
C GLY A 43 37.42 -2.56 6.41
N THR A 44 38.67 -2.30 6.78
CA THR A 44 39.15 -2.43 8.16
C THR A 44 38.53 -1.34 9.05
N LEU A 45 38.70 -1.47 10.37
CA LEU A 45 38.28 -0.41 11.31
C LEU A 45 38.98 0.92 10.98
N GLU A 46 40.28 0.88 10.65
CA GLU A 46 41.05 2.06 10.25
C GLU A 46 40.48 2.72 8.99
N GLU A 47 40.16 1.95 7.96
CA GLU A 47 39.54 2.46 6.73
C GLU A 47 38.13 3.01 6.99
N CYS A 48 37.36 2.41 7.90
CA CYS A 48 36.05 2.90 8.29
C CYS A 48 36.14 4.24 9.02
N LEU A 49 37.10 4.40 9.94
CA LEU A 49 37.34 5.65 10.64
C LEU A 49 37.77 6.73 9.66
N LEU A 50 38.71 6.43 8.75
CA LEU A 50 39.10 7.34 7.67
C LEU A 50 37.89 7.76 6.82
N HIS A 51 37.04 6.81 6.42
CA HIS A 51 35.82 7.10 5.66
C HIS A 51 34.90 8.08 6.39
N LEU A 52 34.65 7.84 7.68
CA LEU A 52 33.79 8.69 8.50
C LEU A 52 34.41 10.07 8.76
N GLU A 53 35.71 10.13 9.07
CA GLU A 53 36.45 11.37 9.30
C GLU A 53 36.46 12.25 8.05
N THR A 54 36.80 11.70 6.89
CA THR A 54 36.77 12.42 5.63
C THR A 54 35.37 12.97 5.33
N TRP A 55 34.30 12.16 5.48
CA TRP A 55 32.94 12.65 5.25
C TRP A 55 32.47 13.71 6.24
N LYS A 56 32.92 13.67 7.50
CA LYS A 56 32.60 14.68 8.52
C LYS A 56 33.35 16.00 8.30
N ASP A 57 34.53 15.94 7.71
CA ASP A 57 35.34 17.10 7.41
C ASP A 57 34.77 17.88 6.21
N ALA A 58 34.24 19.08 6.49
CA ALA A 58 33.65 19.97 5.48
C ALA A 58 34.68 20.57 4.50
N GLU A 59 35.98 20.53 4.82
CA GLU A 59 37.04 20.95 3.89
C GLU A 59 37.37 19.84 2.88
N GLN A 60 37.21 18.57 3.30
CA GLN A 60 37.47 17.41 2.45
C GLN A 60 36.26 16.92 1.69
N SER A 61 35.06 17.20 2.20
CA SER A 61 33.79 16.68 1.69
C SER A 61 32.81 17.78 1.33
N ASP A 62 32.23 17.63 0.16
CA ASP A 62 31.18 18.51 -0.33
C ASP A 62 29.81 18.07 0.18
N HIS A 63 29.45 18.59 1.35
CA HIS A 63 28.16 18.31 1.98
C HIS A 63 27.00 18.95 1.23
N GLU A 64 27.22 19.96 0.38
CA GLU A 64 26.14 20.65 -0.32
C GLU A 64 25.47 19.73 -1.34
N PHE A 65 26.24 18.88 -2.01
CA PHE A 65 25.79 17.97 -3.07
C PHE A 65 25.77 16.50 -2.60
N TYR A 66 25.40 16.30 -1.33
CA TYR A 66 25.17 14.98 -0.78
C TYR A 66 23.74 14.50 -1.08
N THR A 67 23.60 13.22 -1.36
CA THR A 67 22.32 12.53 -1.43
C THR A 67 22.46 11.19 -0.74
N GLN A 68 21.40 10.78 -0.03
CA GLN A 68 21.38 9.50 0.67
C GLN A 68 21.75 8.36 -0.29
N GLY A 69 22.74 7.55 0.12
CA GLY A 69 23.29 6.47 -0.69
C GLY A 69 24.59 6.80 -1.42
N ASN A 70 25.07 8.06 -1.40
CA ASN A 70 26.38 8.40 -2.01
C ASN A 70 27.55 7.69 -1.32
N MET A 71 27.52 7.58 0.02
CA MET A 71 28.61 6.99 0.81
C MET A 71 28.84 5.51 0.49
N PHE A 72 27.80 4.80 0.06
CA PHE A 72 27.80 3.34 -0.11
C PHE A 72 27.19 2.87 -1.44
N GLY A 73 27.01 3.76 -2.41
CA GLY A 73 26.74 3.40 -3.81
C GLY A 73 25.26 3.22 -4.14
N ALA A 74 24.39 3.06 -3.14
CA ALA A 74 22.95 2.84 -3.32
C ALA A 74 22.21 3.97 -4.07
N VAL A 75 22.85 5.12 -4.31
CA VAL A 75 22.31 6.18 -5.16
C VAL A 75 22.25 5.78 -6.65
N LEU A 76 23.10 4.83 -7.09
CA LEU A 76 23.16 4.40 -8.49
C LEU A 76 21.88 3.73 -8.98
N LYS A 77 21.07 3.13 -8.09
CA LYS A 77 19.74 2.61 -8.44
C LYS A 77 18.80 3.69 -9.00
N MET A 78 19.06 4.97 -8.67
CA MET A 78 18.24 6.10 -9.13
C MET A 78 18.52 6.47 -10.60
N LEU A 79 19.53 5.89 -11.26
CA LEU A 79 19.80 6.13 -12.68
C LEU A 79 18.62 5.73 -13.57
N PHE A 80 17.85 4.71 -13.18
CA PHE A 80 16.67 4.27 -13.94
C PHE A 80 15.34 4.68 -13.28
N GLY A 81 15.39 5.71 -12.43
CA GLY A 81 14.26 6.23 -11.68
C GLY A 81 14.03 5.54 -10.34
N ALA A 82 13.34 6.24 -9.43
CA ALA A 82 12.99 5.72 -8.10
C ALA A 82 11.74 4.80 -8.11
N ASP A 83 11.10 4.66 -9.27
CA ASP A 83 9.83 3.97 -9.39
C ASP A 83 10.05 2.46 -9.63
N VAL A 84 9.77 1.66 -8.60
CA VAL A 84 9.84 0.19 -8.67
C VAL A 84 8.96 -0.37 -9.81
N TYR A 85 7.92 0.34 -10.23
CA TYR A 85 7.06 -0.08 -11.34
C TYR A 85 7.73 0.03 -12.71
N ALA A 86 8.73 0.92 -12.84
CA ALA A 86 9.50 1.16 -14.06
C ALA A 86 10.92 0.61 -13.98
N HIS A 87 11.23 -0.19 -12.96
CA HIS A 87 12.57 -0.74 -12.76
C HIS A 87 13.01 -1.55 -14.01
N PRO A 88 14.21 -1.30 -14.57
CA PRO A 88 14.63 -1.89 -15.85
C PRO A 88 14.79 -3.42 -15.79
N LEU A 89 15.03 -3.95 -14.58
CA LEU A 89 15.09 -5.39 -14.34
C LEU A 89 13.70 -6.04 -14.10
N LYS A 90 12.61 -5.28 -13.99
CA LYS A 90 11.26 -5.84 -13.75
C LYS A 90 10.63 -6.24 -15.08
N LYS A 91 10.02 -7.43 -15.14
CA LYS A 91 9.24 -7.84 -16.33
C LYS A 91 7.86 -7.18 -16.29
N ALA A 92 7.28 -6.89 -17.46
CA ALA A 92 6.05 -6.08 -17.58
C ALA A 92 4.86 -6.61 -16.78
N GLU A 93 4.71 -7.94 -16.68
CA GLU A 93 3.58 -8.61 -15.99
C GLU A 93 3.83 -8.85 -14.50
N GLU A 94 5.01 -8.52 -13.98
CA GLU A 94 5.36 -8.83 -12.59
C GLU A 94 4.76 -7.83 -11.61
N ASP A 95 4.21 -8.36 -10.53
CA ASP A 95 3.88 -7.59 -9.34
C ASP A 95 5.16 -6.95 -8.73
N PRO A 96 5.18 -5.63 -8.48
CA PRO A 96 6.36 -4.93 -7.97
C PRO A 96 6.82 -5.40 -6.58
N GLU A 97 5.90 -5.75 -5.68
CA GLU A 97 6.25 -6.18 -4.32
C GLU A 97 6.93 -7.54 -4.36
N ASN A 98 6.37 -8.49 -5.11
CA ASN A 98 6.98 -9.80 -5.32
C ASN A 98 8.34 -9.69 -6.04
N PHE A 99 8.46 -8.81 -7.04
CA PHE A 99 9.73 -8.54 -7.72
C PHE A 99 10.79 -8.07 -6.71
N THR A 100 10.48 -7.05 -5.91
CA THR A 100 11.42 -6.46 -4.95
C THR A 100 11.80 -7.44 -3.83
N ASN A 101 10.82 -8.14 -3.26
CA ASN A 101 11.04 -8.97 -2.07
C ASN A 101 11.66 -10.34 -2.38
N ASN A 102 11.38 -10.91 -3.56
CA ASN A 102 11.73 -12.31 -3.85
C ASN A 102 12.64 -12.48 -5.07
N LYS A 103 12.70 -11.52 -5.99
CA LYS A 103 13.41 -11.67 -7.28
C LYS A 103 14.60 -10.74 -7.42
N LEU A 104 14.57 -9.56 -6.81
CA LEU A 104 15.66 -8.59 -6.85
C LEU A 104 16.60 -8.80 -5.66
N ALA A 105 17.90 -8.72 -5.92
CA ALA A 105 18.94 -8.62 -4.92
C ALA A 105 19.71 -7.31 -5.15
N SER A 106 20.07 -6.62 -4.07
CA SER A 106 20.98 -5.47 -4.10
C SER A 106 22.21 -5.78 -3.25
N ILE A 107 23.33 -5.15 -3.58
CA ILE A 107 24.55 -5.11 -2.77
C ILE A 107 25.09 -3.70 -2.88
N ASP A 108 25.27 -3.07 -1.72
CA ASP A 108 25.72 -1.70 -1.61
C ASP A 108 26.77 -1.62 -0.49
N PHE A 109 27.91 -1.00 -0.76
CA PHE A 109 28.89 -0.67 0.28
C PHE A 109 29.86 0.43 -0.13
N GLY A 110 30.30 1.22 0.85
CA GLY A 110 31.46 2.10 0.74
C GLY A 110 32.76 1.33 0.98
N PHE A 111 33.86 1.82 0.44
CA PHE A 111 35.21 1.31 0.70
C PHE A 111 36.26 2.42 0.50
N VAL A 112 37.48 2.18 0.97
CA VAL A 112 38.63 3.06 0.71
C VAL A 112 39.49 2.43 -0.38
N ASP A 113 39.74 3.18 -1.44
CA ASP A 113 40.62 2.80 -2.55
C ASP A 113 42.07 3.26 -2.28
N LYS A 114 42.97 3.10 -3.25
CA LYS A 114 44.36 3.57 -3.12
C LYS A 114 44.44 5.07 -2.79
N ASP A 115 45.49 5.43 -2.03
CA ASP A 115 45.79 6.79 -1.59
C ASP A 115 44.68 7.42 -0.71
N GLY A 116 43.87 6.59 -0.03
CA GLY A 116 42.81 7.04 0.88
C GLY A 116 41.55 7.57 0.19
N GLN A 117 41.39 7.33 -1.12
CA GLN A 117 40.25 7.83 -1.87
C GLN A 117 38.96 7.08 -1.51
N LEU A 118 37.90 7.80 -1.15
CA LEU A 118 36.61 7.19 -0.86
C LEU A 118 35.91 6.75 -2.14
N ALA A 119 35.45 5.51 -2.16
CA ALA A 119 34.70 4.95 -3.26
C ALA A 119 33.50 4.16 -2.75
N ALA A 120 32.55 3.89 -3.65
CA ALA A 120 31.38 3.10 -3.33
C ALA A 120 30.99 2.19 -4.49
N PHE A 121 30.40 1.04 -4.15
CA PHE A 121 29.98 0.01 -5.09
C PHE A 121 28.48 -0.27 -4.97
N HIS A 122 27.85 -0.52 -6.11
CA HIS A 122 26.46 -0.93 -6.23
C HIS A 122 26.33 -2.10 -7.20
N LEU A 123 25.49 -3.09 -6.86
CA LEU A 123 25.06 -4.16 -7.75
C LEU A 123 23.59 -4.47 -7.49
N GLU A 124 22.79 -4.49 -8.55
CA GLU A 124 21.46 -5.07 -8.55
C GLU A 124 21.37 -6.18 -9.58
N TYR A 125 20.77 -7.30 -9.20
CA TYR A 125 20.57 -8.43 -10.10
C TYR A 125 19.32 -9.21 -9.77
N ARG A 126 18.81 -9.93 -10.77
CA ARG A 126 17.71 -10.86 -10.57
C ARG A 126 18.21 -12.22 -10.08
N LYS A 127 17.68 -12.69 -8.95
CA LYS A 127 17.97 -14.03 -8.41
C LYS A 127 17.44 -15.14 -9.31
N ASP A 128 16.27 -14.91 -9.92
CA ASP A 128 15.62 -15.87 -10.82
C ASP A 128 16.18 -15.82 -12.26
N ASP A 129 16.85 -14.73 -12.63
CA ASP A 129 17.60 -14.64 -13.88
C ASP A 129 18.90 -13.83 -13.71
N PRO A 130 19.99 -14.45 -13.25
CA PRO A 130 21.26 -13.74 -13.02
C PRO A 130 21.93 -13.18 -14.29
N GLY A 131 21.33 -13.35 -15.48
CA GLY A 131 21.74 -12.62 -16.69
C GLY A 131 21.23 -11.18 -16.74
N GLN A 132 20.29 -10.80 -15.87
CA GLN A 132 19.71 -9.46 -15.78
C GLN A 132 20.27 -8.73 -14.56
N TRP A 133 21.11 -7.74 -14.80
CA TRP A 133 21.83 -7.03 -13.74
C TRP A 133 22.30 -5.64 -14.18
N LEU A 134 22.62 -4.82 -13.20
CA LEU A 134 23.30 -3.53 -13.32
C LEU A 134 24.29 -3.37 -12.15
N ALA A 135 25.40 -2.69 -12.38
CA ALA A 135 26.39 -2.47 -11.34
C ALA A 135 27.18 -1.19 -11.60
N GLY A 136 27.73 -0.58 -10.56
CA GLY A 136 28.61 0.54 -10.77
C GLY A 136 29.46 0.90 -9.57
N ILE A 137 30.41 1.78 -9.85
CA ILE A 137 31.36 2.33 -8.90
C ILE A 137 31.32 3.84 -9.00
N ILE A 138 31.30 4.49 -7.85
CA ILE A 138 31.51 5.92 -7.73
C ILE A 138 32.85 6.10 -7.02
N LYS A 139 33.78 6.82 -7.64
CA LYS A 139 35.02 7.25 -6.98
C LYS A 139 34.90 8.68 -6.48
N ASN A 140 35.70 9.00 -5.48
CA ASN A 140 35.73 10.32 -4.84
C ASN A 140 34.34 10.70 -4.33
N THR A 141 33.64 9.77 -3.68
CA THR A 141 32.22 9.93 -3.31
C THR A 141 31.94 11.19 -2.48
N ASN A 142 32.95 11.66 -1.75
CA ASN A 142 32.92 12.86 -0.94
C ASN A 142 33.13 14.18 -1.71
N LYS A 143 33.61 14.15 -2.95
CA LYS A 143 33.94 15.36 -3.74
C LYS A 143 32.72 15.94 -4.46
N LYS A 144 32.90 17.00 -5.24
CA LYS A 144 31.84 17.62 -6.04
C LYS A 144 31.32 16.69 -7.15
N PRO A 145 30.08 16.85 -7.64
CA PRO A 145 29.53 16.01 -8.72
C PRO A 145 30.38 15.96 -10.00
N GLU A 146 31.13 17.01 -10.32
CA GLU A 146 32.04 17.08 -11.47
C GLU A 146 33.37 16.34 -11.24
N GLU A 147 33.73 16.08 -9.98
CA GLU A 147 34.98 15.44 -9.57
C GLU A 147 34.79 13.96 -9.23
N ARG A 148 33.55 13.53 -9.00
CA ARG A 148 33.14 12.15 -8.83
C ARG A 148 33.19 11.42 -10.16
N GLU A 149 34.00 10.37 -10.27
CA GLU A 149 34.02 9.49 -11.44
C GLU A 149 32.99 8.37 -11.27
N VAL A 150 32.13 8.17 -12.27
CA VAL A 150 31.17 7.07 -12.31
C VAL A 150 31.52 6.10 -13.42
N LEU A 151 31.65 4.83 -13.04
CA LEU A 151 31.74 3.71 -13.95
C LEU A 151 30.56 2.78 -13.71
N PHE A 152 29.70 2.62 -14.71
CA PHE A 152 28.44 1.92 -14.58
C PHE A 152 28.27 0.92 -15.71
N MET A 153 27.77 -0.27 -15.39
CA MET A 153 27.57 -1.38 -16.32
C MET A 153 26.17 -1.93 -16.24
N THR A 154 25.62 -2.31 -17.38
CA THR A 154 24.31 -2.96 -17.49
C THR A 154 24.36 -4.17 -18.41
N SER A 155 23.57 -5.20 -18.11
CA SER A 155 23.44 -6.37 -18.99
C SER A 155 22.46 -6.16 -20.16
N PHE A 156 21.84 -4.98 -20.22
CA PHE A 156 20.87 -4.54 -21.22
C PHE A 156 21.29 -3.17 -21.79
N GLU A 157 20.78 -2.83 -22.97
CA GLU A 157 21.07 -1.56 -23.61
C GLU A 157 20.51 -0.39 -22.80
N PRO A 158 21.34 0.55 -22.32
CA PRO A 158 20.89 1.68 -21.53
C PRO A 158 20.12 2.69 -22.38
N VAL A 159 18.97 3.14 -21.89
CA VAL A 159 18.19 4.20 -22.55
C VAL A 159 18.70 5.57 -22.09
N ILE A 160 19.37 6.29 -23.00
CA ILE A 160 19.89 7.63 -22.72
C ILE A 160 18.80 8.67 -22.99
N VAL A 161 18.45 9.42 -21.94
CA VAL A 161 17.43 10.46 -21.99
C VAL A 161 18.00 11.77 -22.54
N ASN A 162 19.24 12.10 -22.19
CA ASN A 162 19.94 13.30 -22.63
C ASN A 162 21.24 12.96 -23.37
N PRO A 163 21.20 12.83 -24.72
CA PRO A 163 22.38 12.49 -25.51
C PRO A 163 23.41 13.63 -25.58
N ALA A 164 23.10 14.84 -25.09
CA ALA A 164 24.06 15.94 -25.03
C ALA A 164 25.05 15.80 -23.86
N ALA A 165 24.78 14.91 -22.90
CA ALA A 165 25.72 14.57 -21.85
C ALA A 165 26.94 13.85 -22.46
N ARG A 166 28.15 14.29 -22.11
CA ARG A 166 29.42 13.78 -22.68
C ARG A 166 29.86 12.47 -22.03
N ILE A 167 28.95 11.51 -21.93
CA ILE A 167 29.27 10.18 -21.41
C ILE A 167 29.83 9.29 -22.50
N GLN A 168 30.72 8.37 -22.11
CA GLN A 168 31.22 7.33 -22.99
C GLN A 168 30.37 6.08 -22.78
N ILE A 169 29.77 5.56 -23.86
CA ILE A 169 29.06 4.28 -23.85
C ILE A 169 29.73 3.36 -24.85
N ARG A 170 30.12 2.18 -24.40
CA ARG A 170 30.67 1.14 -25.26
C ARG A 170 30.08 -0.21 -24.90
N SER A 171 29.75 -1.00 -25.91
CA SER A 171 29.49 -2.43 -25.72
C SER A 171 30.81 -3.13 -25.40
N VAL A 172 30.80 -4.06 -24.46
CA VAL A 172 31.99 -4.79 -24.01
C VAL A 172 31.78 -6.29 -24.18
N GLU A 173 32.86 -7.02 -24.44
CA GLU A 173 32.77 -8.47 -24.59
C GLU A 173 32.24 -9.14 -23.33
N ALA A 174 31.38 -10.14 -23.50
CA ALA A 174 30.86 -10.92 -22.39
C ALA A 174 32.01 -11.64 -21.66
N GLY A 175 32.08 -11.48 -20.34
CA GLY A 175 33.12 -12.07 -19.50
C GLY A 175 34.33 -11.16 -19.23
N ALA A 176 34.51 -10.08 -19.98
CA ALA A 176 35.36 -8.98 -19.53
C ALA A 176 34.64 -8.22 -18.42
N ILE A 177 35.35 -7.84 -17.36
CA ILE A 177 34.82 -6.97 -16.30
C ILE A 177 35.53 -5.62 -16.41
N PRO A 178 35.12 -4.73 -17.34
CA PRO A 178 35.75 -3.44 -17.53
C PRO A 178 35.84 -2.59 -16.26
N LEU A 179 34.98 -2.81 -15.26
CA LEU A 179 35.04 -2.13 -13.97
C LEU A 179 36.35 -2.35 -13.21
N MET A 180 37.11 -3.41 -13.54
CA MET A 180 38.39 -3.70 -12.88
C MET A 180 39.57 -2.95 -13.52
N GLY A 181 39.44 -2.51 -14.79
CA GLY A 181 40.59 -2.14 -15.61
C GLY A 181 41.43 -3.34 -16.03
N ASP A 182 42.56 -3.05 -16.68
CA ASP A 182 43.59 -4.05 -17.01
C ASP A 182 44.62 -4.13 -15.86
N ASP A 183 45.40 -5.20 -15.80
CA ASP A 183 46.35 -5.39 -14.68
C ASP A 183 47.40 -4.27 -14.58
N ASP A 184 47.77 -3.66 -15.71
CA ASP A 184 48.71 -2.53 -15.77
C ASP A 184 48.05 -1.18 -15.41
N ALA A 185 46.72 -1.09 -15.45
CA ALA A 185 45.97 0.14 -15.21
C ALA A 185 44.62 -0.19 -14.53
N PRO A 186 44.64 -0.68 -13.28
CA PRO A 186 43.43 -1.07 -12.58
C PRO A 186 42.58 0.17 -12.31
N ILE A 187 41.27 0.04 -12.53
CA ILE A 187 40.32 1.10 -12.18
C ILE A 187 40.11 1.10 -10.67
N ILE A 188 39.97 -0.06 -10.06
CA ILE A 188 39.87 -0.21 -8.60
C ILE A 188 41.20 -0.75 -8.12
N HIS A 189 41.85 -0.05 -7.19
CA HIS A 189 43.13 -0.50 -6.64
C HIS A 189 42.95 -1.36 -5.39
N ASN A 190 41.81 -1.25 -4.70
CA ASN A 190 41.46 -2.13 -3.59
C ASN A 190 41.34 -3.58 -4.07
N GLN A 191 42.32 -4.41 -3.67
CA GLN A 191 42.45 -5.79 -4.14
C GLN A 191 41.27 -6.66 -3.72
N LEU A 192 40.72 -6.46 -2.52
CA LEU A 192 39.54 -7.19 -2.06
C LEU A 192 38.34 -6.92 -2.96
N VAL A 193 38.06 -5.64 -3.25
CA VAL A 193 36.94 -5.27 -4.13
C VAL A 193 37.15 -5.82 -5.55
N ARG A 194 38.38 -5.78 -6.10
CA ARG A 194 38.70 -6.44 -7.38
C ARG A 194 38.34 -7.93 -7.35
N ASN A 195 38.80 -8.65 -6.32
CA ASN A 195 38.52 -10.09 -6.16
C ASN A 195 37.01 -10.36 -6.04
N ILE A 196 36.26 -9.48 -5.38
CA ILE A 196 34.81 -9.56 -5.32
C ILE A 196 34.18 -9.43 -6.70
N LEU A 197 34.56 -8.41 -7.48
CA LEU A 197 34.03 -8.25 -8.83
C LEU A 197 34.35 -9.45 -9.72
N GLN A 198 35.57 -10.00 -9.64
CA GLN A 198 35.97 -11.21 -10.38
C GLN A 198 35.12 -12.42 -10.05
N ALA A 199 34.73 -12.59 -8.79
CA ALA A 199 33.90 -13.71 -8.34
C ALA A 199 32.41 -13.50 -8.64
N VAL A 200 31.94 -12.25 -8.56
CA VAL A 200 30.54 -11.86 -8.81
C VAL A 200 30.19 -11.96 -10.29
N PHE A 201 31.03 -11.46 -11.19
CA PHE A 201 30.79 -11.49 -12.63
C PHE A 201 31.43 -12.71 -13.27
N LEU A 202 30.58 -13.67 -13.66
CA LEU A 202 31.03 -14.92 -14.27
C LEU A 202 31.48 -14.69 -15.72
N LYS A 203 32.37 -15.56 -16.21
CA LYS A 203 32.90 -15.51 -17.59
C LYS A 203 31.82 -15.54 -18.68
N ASN A 204 30.62 -16.03 -18.39
CA ASN A 204 29.49 -16.05 -19.32
C ASN A 204 28.67 -14.75 -19.31
N GLY A 205 29.11 -13.71 -18.60
CA GLY A 205 28.42 -12.41 -18.48
C GLY A 205 27.24 -12.40 -17.50
N ARG A 206 27.03 -13.48 -16.73
CA ARG A 206 26.01 -13.54 -15.67
C ARG A 206 26.61 -13.19 -14.32
N VAL A 207 25.78 -12.73 -13.40
CA VAL A 207 26.15 -12.55 -11.99
C VAL A 207 26.03 -13.89 -11.25
N HIS A 208 26.88 -14.12 -10.25
CA HIS A 208 26.75 -15.27 -9.37
C HIS A 208 25.41 -15.18 -8.60
N PRO A 209 24.57 -16.24 -8.59
CA PRO A 209 23.22 -16.15 -8.00
C PRO A 209 23.22 -15.81 -6.50
N ASP A 210 24.28 -16.20 -5.80
CA ASP A 210 24.49 -15.93 -4.37
C ASP A 210 25.42 -14.71 -4.11
N SER A 211 25.54 -13.78 -5.06
CA SER A 211 26.38 -12.58 -4.89
C SER A 211 26.00 -11.77 -3.65
N ASP A 212 24.72 -11.73 -3.26
CA ASP A 212 24.23 -11.04 -2.06
C ASP A 212 24.81 -11.56 -0.73
N ILE A 213 25.57 -12.67 -0.75
CA ILE A 213 26.41 -13.11 0.38
C ILE A 213 27.49 -12.08 0.73
N VAL A 214 27.96 -11.28 -0.24
CA VAL A 214 28.98 -10.24 -0.01
C VAL A 214 28.56 -9.24 1.09
N GLU A 215 27.26 -8.94 1.21
CA GLU A 215 26.73 -8.07 2.27
C GLU A 215 26.95 -8.61 3.68
N GLN A 216 27.32 -9.89 3.84
CA GLN A 216 27.62 -10.45 5.15
C GLN A 216 29.02 -10.07 5.66
N PHE A 217 29.85 -9.49 4.79
CA PHE A 217 31.18 -8.98 5.11
C PHE A 217 31.21 -7.46 5.26
N THR A 218 30.05 -6.81 5.11
CA THR A 218 29.88 -5.38 5.38
C THR A 218 29.39 -5.18 6.81
N GLN A 219 29.77 -4.04 7.39
CA GLN A 219 29.31 -3.57 8.69
C GLN A 219 28.72 -2.18 8.54
N LEU A 220 27.84 -1.77 9.46
CA LEU A 220 27.37 -0.40 9.52
C LEU A 220 28.51 0.49 10.01
N ALA A 221 28.84 1.54 9.27
CA ALA A 221 29.87 2.49 9.66
C ALA A 221 29.47 3.18 10.97
N ASN A 222 30.28 3.03 12.02
CA ASN A 222 29.96 3.57 13.34
C ASN A 222 31.23 3.89 14.13
N ASP A 223 31.40 5.15 14.50
CA ASP A 223 32.52 5.65 15.31
C ASP A 223 32.30 5.54 16.83
N LYS A 224 31.09 5.20 17.28
CA LYS A 224 30.72 5.05 18.71
C LYS A 224 30.92 3.61 19.24
N GLY A 225 31.76 2.82 18.59
CA GLY A 225 32.12 1.46 19.05
C GLY A 225 31.21 0.33 18.57
N GLY A 226 30.43 0.56 17.49
CA GLY A 226 29.62 -0.48 16.84
C GLY A 226 30.32 -1.24 15.70
N TYR A 227 31.46 -0.73 15.20
CA TYR A 227 32.24 -1.38 14.14
C TYR A 227 33.28 -2.32 14.73
N GLU A 228 33.17 -3.62 14.45
CA GLU A 228 34.10 -4.64 14.97
C GLU A 228 35.37 -4.72 14.11
N GLU A 229 36.52 -4.99 14.74
CA GLU A 229 37.78 -5.26 14.03
C GLU A 229 37.66 -6.53 13.18
N ASN A 230 37.85 -6.41 11.87
CA ASN A 230 37.52 -7.44 10.89
C ASN A 230 38.65 -7.76 9.90
N GLY A 231 39.87 -7.27 10.09
CA GLY A 231 40.97 -7.47 9.14
C GLY A 231 41.23 -8.94 8.80
N GLN A 232 41.17 -9.85 9.77
CA GLN A 232 41.33 -11.29 9.50
C GLN A 232 40.19 -11.89 8.67
N LEU A 233 38.96 -11.44 8.87
CA LEU A 233 37.79 -11.86 8.10
C LEU A 233 37.93 -11.39 6.65
N LEU A 234 38.29 -10.12 6.45
CA LEU A 234 38.49 -9.55 5.12
C LEU A 234 39.66 -10.19 4.38
N ASN A 235 40.78 -10.48 5.05
CA ASN A 235 41.90 -11.23 4.48
C ASN A 235 41.47 -12.64 4.03
N SER A 236 40.63 -13.31 4.83
CA SER A 236 40.09 -14.63 4.49
C SER A 236 39.15 -14.57 3.28
N LEU A 237 38.33 -13.51 3.17
CA LEU A 237 37.49 -13.25 2.01
C LEU A 237 38.33 -12.94 0.77
N GLN A 238 39.34 -12.09 0.89
CA GLN A 238 40.24 -11.70 -0.20
C GLN A 238 40.97 -12.91 -0.79
N ALA A 239 41.37 -13.87 0.05
CA ALA A 239 42.08 -15.06 -0.40
C ALA A 239 41.25 -15.95 -1.34
N ASP A 240 39.93 -16.04 -1.16
CA ASP A 240 39.05 -16.89 -1.98
C ASP A 240 37.57 -16.46 -1.89
N VAL A 241 37.20 -15.39 -2.63
CA VAL A 241 35.81 -14.88 -2.65
C VAL A 241 34.85 -15.93 -3.24
N GLY A 242 35.28 -16.68 -4.26
CA GLY A 242 34.45 -17.72 -4.88
C GLY A 242 34.02 -18.78 -3.89
N LYS A 243 34.92 -19.23 -3.00
CA LYS A 243 34.59 -20.16 -1.91
C LYS A 243 33.64 -19.56 -0.88
N ALA A 244 33.71 -18.25 -0.63
CA ALA A 244 32.75 -17.56 0.23
C ALA A 244 31.36 -17.51 -0.40
N LEU A 245 31.23 -17.12 -1.68
CA LEU A 245 29.94 -17.13 -2.39
C LEU A 245 29.33 -18.55 -2.48
N ALA A 246 30.17 -19.58 -2.60
CA ALA A 246 29.74 -20.97 -2.62
C ALA A 246 29.58 -21.58 -1.21
N ASN A 247 29.64 -20.80 -0.12
CA ASN A 247 29.60 -21.30 1.25
C ASN A 247 28.15 -21.54 1.71
N PRO A 248 27.73 -22.80 1.96
CA PRO A 248 26.35 -23.12 2.37
C PRO A 248 25.97 -22.54 3.74
N GLY A 249 26.93 -22.34 4.65
CA GLY A 249 26.68 -21.73 5.96
C GLY A 249 26.34 -20.24 5.84
N LEU A 250 27.07 -19.51 4.98
CA LEU A 250 26.76 -18.11 4.66
C LEU A 250 25.40 -17.99 3.97
N LYS A 251 25.11 -18.88 3.02
CA LYS A 251 23.81 -18.96 2.37
C LYS A 251 22.67 -19.18 3.36
N ALA A 252 22.87 -20.05 4.35
CA ALA A 252 21.90 -20.30 5.43
C ALA A 252 21.54 -19.04 6.21
N ILE A 253 22.53 -18.21 6.55
CA ILE A 253 22.30 -16.96 7.29
C ILE A 253 21.38 -16.01 6.51
N LYS A 254 21.60 -15.88 5.19
CA LYS A 254 20.79 -15.01 4.31
C LYS A 254 19.39 -15.57 4.08
N GLU A 255 19.26 -16.83 3.68
CA GLU A 255 17.96 -17.46 3.35
C GLU A 255 17.01 -17.57 4.55
N LEU A 256 17.55 -17.71 5.75
CA LEU A 256 16.78 -17.75 7.00
C LEU A 256 16.48 -16.35 7.56
N GLY A 257 17.04 -15.28 6.99
CA GLY A 257 16.81 -13.90 7.46
C GLY A 257 17.36 -13.65 8.87
N ILE A 258 18.47 -14.30 9.24
CA ILE A 258 19.09 -14.22 10.57
C ILE A 258 20.36 -13.36 10.58
N THR A 259 20.52 -12.48 9.59
CA THR A 259 21.68 -11.60 9.43
C THR A 259 21.91 -10.67 10.61
N GLY A 260 20.87 -10.27 11.33
CA GLY A 260 20.98 -9.38 12.50
C GLY A 260 21.66 -9.98 13.75
N TYR A 261 21.96 -11.29 13.74
CA TYR A 261 22.63 -11.97 14.87
C TYR A 261 24.10 -12.32 14.58
N ARG A 262 24.64 -11.94 13.42
CA ARG A 262 26.02 -12.26 13.04
C ARG A 262 27.02 -11.37 13.80
N SER A 263 28.18 -11.93 14.10
CA SER A 263 29.37 -11.20 14.55
C SER A 263 30.54 -11.47 13.61
N VAL A 264 31.57 -10.63 13.60
CA VAL A 264 32.78 -10.85 12.77
C VAL A 264 33.40 -12.21 13.06
N ALA A 265 33.48 -12.58 14.33
CA ALA A 265 34.00 -13.88 14.76
C ALA A 265 33.17 -15.06 14.20
N SER A 266 31.84 -14.95 14.21
CA SER A 266 30.94 -15.96 13.63
C SER A 266 31.19 -16.13 12.13
N MET A 267 31.35 -15.03 11.40
CA MET A 267 31.62 -15.05 9.96
C MET A 267 32.96 -15.72 9.64
N GLN A 268 33.99 -15.43 10.44
CA GLN A 268 35.32 -16.03 10.27
C GLN A 268 35.31 -17.54 10.53
N LYS A 269 34.58 -18.00 11.55
CA LYS A 269 34.36 -19.43 11.80
C LYS A 269 33.61 -20.09 10.64
N CYS A 270 32.63 -19.40 10.06
CA CYS A 270 31.82 -19.90 8.95
C CYS A 270 32.62 -20.14 7.66
N LEU A 271 33.71 -19.39 7.42
CA LEU A 271 34.58 -19.60 6.26
C LEU A 271 35.42 -20.90 6.33
N LYS A 272 35.55 -21.51 7.51
CA LYS A 272 36.33 -22.73 7.75
C LYS A 272 35.41 -23.95 7.78
N LYS A 273 35.44 -24.78 6.73
CA LYS A 273 34.52 -25.92 6.56
C LYS A 273 34.65 -26.98 7.67
N GLU A 274 35.85 -27.08 8.22
CA GLU A 274 36.22 -27.94 9.34
C GLU A 274 35.68 -27.43 10.69
N ASN A 275 35.26 -26.16 10.76
CA ASN A 275 34.72 -25.59 11.99
C ASN A 275 33.31 -26.16 12.28
N PRO A 276 33.05 -26.66 13.50
CA PRO A 276 31.74 -27.16 13.89
C PRO A 276 30.60 -26.15 13.67
N PHE A 277 30.87 -24.85 13.85
CA PHE A 277 29.92 -23.77 13.63
C PHE A 277 29.39 -23.74 12.18
N TYR A 278 30.29 -23.83 11.19
CA TYR A 278 29.92 -23.93 9.78
C TYR A 278 29.04 -25.15 9.52
N GLN A 279 29.42 -26.32 10.04
CA GLN A 279 28.69 -27.57 9.82
C GLN A 279 27.26 -27.48 10.37
N GLN A 280 27.10 -26.84 11.53
CA GLN A 280 25.80 -26.62 12.15
C GLN A 280 24.93 -25.66 11.34
N LEU A 281 25.46 -24.51 10.90
CA LEU A 281 24.75 -23.57 10.03
C LEU A 281 24.32 -24.22 8.70
N ALA A 282 25.25 -24.90 8.03
CA ALA A 282 24.99 -25.58 6.76
C ALA A 282 23.96 -26.72 6.88
N ALA A 283 23.78 -27.29 8.08
CA ALA A 283 22.74 -28.28 8.33
C ALA A 283 21.33 -27.66 8.44
N LEU A 284 21.22 -26.36 8.74
CA LEU A 284 19.92 -25.69 8.91
C LEU A 284 19.14 -25.57 7.61
N THR A 285 19.82 -25.37 6.48
CA THR A 285 19.18 -25.29 5.15
C THR A 285 18.56 -26.61 4.70
N LYS A 286 18.95 -27.72 5.34
CA LYS A 286 18.40 -29.06 5.07
C LYS A 286 17.15 -29.36 5.89
N LEU A 287 16.72 -28.46 6.78
CA LEU A 287 15.52 -28.66 7.59
C LEU A 287 14.28 -28.25 6.80
N ASN A 288 13.33 -29.17 6.67
CA ASN A 288 12.04 -28.90 6.01
C ASN A 288 11.19 -27.86 6.77
N ASN A 289 11.36 -27.76 8.09
CA ASN A 289 10.66 -26.78 8.92
C ASN A 289 11.48 -25.48 9.01
N LYS A 290 11.11 -24.48 8.19
CA LYS A 290 11.78 -23.18 8.14
C LYS A 290 11.76 -22.45 9.49
N THR A 291 10.66 -22.52 10.24
CA THR A 291 10.56 -21.90 11.58
C THR A 291 11.57 -22.50 12.55
N LEU A 292 11.71 -23.83 12.57
CA LEU A 292 12.71 -24.51 13.39
C LEU A 292 14.15 -24.16 12.95
N ALA A 293 14.39 -24.08 11.64
CA ALA A 293 15.69 -23.67 11.09
C ALA A 293 16.07 -22.25 11.55
N ILE A 294 15.12 -21.31 11.50
CA ILE A 294 15.30 -19.94 11.99
C ILE A 294 15.60 -19.94 13.49
N GLN A 295 14.80 -20.64 14.31
CA GLN A 295 15.02 -20.71 15.76
C GLN A 295 16.40 -21.28 16.12
N ARG A 296 16.81 -22.36 15.46
CA ARG A 296 18.15 -22.94 15.62
C ARG A 296 19.25 -22.00 15.14
N GLY A 297 19.03 -21.29 14.05
CA GLY A 297 19.99 -20.32 13.51
C GLY A 297 20.21 -19.15 14.46
N ILE A 298 19.13 -18.59 15.01
CA ILE A 298 19.19 -17.51 16.02
C ILE A 298 19.94 -18.00 17.26
N LEU A 299 19.59 -19.18 17.80
CA LEU A 299 20.29 -19.73 18.95
C LEU A 299 21.78 -19.94 18.68
N LEU A 300 22.14 -20.49 17.51
CA LEU A 300 23.52 -20.76 17.14
C LEU A 300 24.36 -19.48 17.08
N LEU A 301 23.85 -18.47 16.35
CA LEU A 301 24.53 -17.18 16.20
C LEU A 301 24.64 -16.44 17.54
N PHE A 302 23.57 -16.43 18.33
CA PHE A 302 23.54 -15.79 19.64
C PHE A 302 24.50 -16.46 20.64
N LEU A 303 24.52 -17.80 20.70
CA LEU A 303 25.46 -18.49 21.58
C LEU A 303 26.91 -18.29 21.11
N ASP A 304 27.16 -18.25 19.80
CA ASP A 304 28.51 -18.02 19.28
C ASP A 304 29.04 -16.62 19.59
N SER A 305 28.20 -15.59 19.45
CA SER A 305 28.58 -14.21 19.81
C SER A 305 28.89 -14.06 21.30
N ALA A 306 28.28 -14.89 22.16
CA ALA A 306 28.57 -14.96 23.59
C ALA A 306 29.70 -15.93 23.98
N ASN A 307 30.41 -16.55 23.02
CA ASN A 307 31.41 -17.61 23.25
C ASN A 307 30.86 -18.84 24.01
N LEU A 308 29.63 -19.23 23.70
CA LEU A 308 28.89 -20.34 24.30
C LEU A 308 28.45 -21.40 23.28
N SER A 309 29.08 -21.48 22.11
CA SER A 309 28.68 -22.39 21.01
C SER A 309 28.68 -23.86 21.43
N GLN A 310 29.48 -24.25 22.43
CA GLN A 310 29.46 -25.59 23.03
C GLN A 310 28.08 -25.99 23.58
N LEU A 311 27.28 -25.01 24.03
CA LEU A 311 25.93 -25.23 24.54
C LEU A 311 24.92 -25.56 23.43
N TYR A 312 25.20 -25.19 22.18
CA TYR A 312 24.26 -25.34 21.07
C TYR A 312 23.78 -26.79 20.89
N SER A 313 24.68 -27.76 21.00
CA SER A 313 24.34 -29.19 20.85
C SER A 313 23.29 -29.65 21.88
N SER A 314 23.32 -29.07 23.08
CA SER A 314 22.40 -29.38 24.18
C SER A 314 21.02 -28.74 23.99
N TYR A 315 20.96 -27.59 23.33
CA TYR A 315 19.74 -26.77 23.24
C TYR A 315 19.05 -26.82 21.87
N SER A 316 19.78 -27.06 20.79
CA SER A 316 19.26 -27.07 19.42
C SER A 316 18.20 -28.16 19.17
N LYS A 317 18.29 -29.28 19.88
CA LYS A 317 17.30 -30.38 19.83
C LYS A 317 16.31 -30.33 20.98
N ALA A 318 16.41 -29.34 21.85
CA ALA A 318 15.53 -29.23 22.99
C ALA A 318 14.12 -28.85 22.56
N VAL A 319 13.13 -29.48 23.17
CA VAL A 319 11.71 -29.19 22.92
C VAL A 319 11.38 -27.74 23.33
N PHE A 320 12.15 -27.14 24.25
CA PHE A 320 12.00 -25.75 24.70
C PHE A 320 12.69 -24.69 23.82
N LEU A 321 13.25 -25.08 22.67
CA LEU A 321 13.93 -24.13 21.79
C LEU A 321 13.08 -22.91 21.39
N PRO A 322 11.77 -23.03 21.09
CA PRO A 322 10.95 -21.86 20.78
C PRO A 322 10.90 -20.85 21.93
N ALA A 323 10.67 -21.32 23.18
CA ALA A 323 10.66 -20.49 24.38
C ALA A 323 11.99 -19.75 24.57
N LEU A 324 13.10 -20.49 24.42
CA LEU A 324 14.44 -19.93 24.55
C LEU A 324 14.71 -18.87 23.46
N THR A 325 14.28 -19.13 22.22
CA THR A 325 14.47 -18.17 21.11
C THR A 325 13.68 -16.89 21.32
N SER A 326 12.42 -16.97 21.76
CA SER A 326 11.62 -15.79 22.08
C SER A 326 12.24 -14.98 23.21
N TYR A 327 12.73 -15.66 24.26
CA TYR A 327 13.41 -14.99 25.37
C TYR A 327 14.72 -14.31 24.95
N ILE A 328 15.51 -14.94 24.08
CA ILE A 328 16.75 -14.36 23.52
C ILE A 328 16.45 -13.00 22.86
N LYS A 329 15.41 -12.96 22.01
CA LYS A 329 15.03 -11.76 21.26
C LYS A 329 14.66 -10.58 22.15
N GLU A 330 13.95 -10.84 23.24
CA GLU A 330 13.36 -9.80 24.07
C GLU A 330 14.27 -9.36 25.23
N ASN A 331 15.08 -10.27 25.79
CA ASN A 331 15.65 -10.05 27.13
C ASN A 331 17.13 -10.44 27.29
N MET A 332 17.75 -11.13 26.33
CA MET A 332 19.14 -11.62 26.50
C MET A 332 20.20 -10.84 25.73
N MET A 333 19.82 -9.92 24.86
CA MET A 333 20.77 -9.07 24.13
C MET A 333 21.54 -8.18 25.12
N GLY A 334 22.88 -8.19 25.04
CA GLY A 334 23.76 -7.41 25.92
C GLY A 334 24.07 -8.03 27.28
N LYS A 335 23.60 -9.26 27.56
CA LYS A 335 23.92 -10.00 28.78
C LYS A 335 25.31 -10.63 28.75
N THR A 336 25.90 -10.83 29.91
CA THR A 336 27.20 -11.54 30.05
C THR A 336 27.05 -13.03 29.75
N ALA A 337 28.15 -13.70 29.40
CA ALA A 337 28.13 -15.14 29.12
C ALA A 337 27.61 -15.98 30.31
N ASP A 338 27.91 -15.56 31.55
CA ASP A 338 27.43 -16.25 32.74
C ASP A 338 25.93 -16.05 32.97
N GLU A 339 25.40 -14.83 32.79
CA GLU A 339 23.96 -14.57 32.82
C GLU A 339 23.22 -15.35 31.72
N ILE A 340 23.81 -15.45 30.52
CA ILE A 340 23.23 -16.20 29.41
C ILE A 340 23.17 -17.69 29.77
N ARG A 341 24.27 -18.25 30.27
CA ARG A 341 24.35 -19.66 30.68
C ARG A 341 23.33 -19.97 31.78
N GLU A 342 23.23 -19.10 32.78
CA GLU A 342 22.29 -19.26 33.88
C GLU A 342 20.84 -19.24 33.40
N ASN A 343 20.46 -18.26 32.57
CA ASN A 343 19.10 -18.20 32.02
C ASN A 343 18.79 -19.41 31.11
N CYS A 344 19.74 -19.89 30.30
CA CYS A 344 19.56 -21.10 29.49
C CYS A 344 19.33 -22.35 30.36
N ASN A 345 20.07 -22.46 31.47
CA ASN A 345 19.89 -23.53 32.45
C ASN A 345 18.54 -23.42 33.16
N GLN A 346 18.12 -22.21 33.54
CA GLN A 346 16.82 -21.97 34.14
C GLN A 346 15.69 -22.41 33.21
N VAL A 347 15.70 -21.99 31.93
CA VAL A 347 14.72 -22.43 30.92
C VAL A 347 14.67 -23.95 30.81
N LYS A 348 15.83 -24.62 30.77
CA LYS A 348 15.93 -26.08 30.67
C LYS A 348 15.36 -26.77 31.91
N THR A 349 15.75 -26.33 33.09
CA THR A 349 15.32 -26.89 34.37
C THR A 349 13.81 -26.74 34.52
N LEU A 350 13.28 -25.54 34.27
CA LEU A 350 11.84 -25.28 34.27
C LEU A 350 11.11 -26.16 33.26
N TRP A 351 11.54 -26.19 31.99
CA TRP A 351 10.87 -27.02 30.99
C TRP A 351 10.81 -28.50 31.39
N SER A 352 11.91 -29.04 31.92
CA SER A 352 12.04 -30.46 32.28
C SER A 352 11.21 -30.83 33.51
N SER A 353 11.03 -29.87 34.42
CA SER A 353 10.22 -30.02 35.62
C SER A 353 8.72 -29.85 35.40
N LEU A 354 8.31 -29.17 34.32
CA LEU A 354 6.89 -28.97 33.98
C LEU A 354 6.26 -30.28 33.48
N ASP A 355 5.03 -30.56 33.93
CA ASP A 355 4.30 -31.79 33.61
C ASP A 355 4.28 -32.06 32.10
N LYS A 356 4.47 -33.33 31.72
CA LYS A 356 4.49 -33.76 30.31
C LYS A 356 3.13 -33.64 29.62
N SER A 357 2.04 -33.57 30.37
CA SER A 357 0.67 -33.37 29.86
C SER A 357 0.46 -31.96 29.29
N LEU A 358 1.26 -30.98 29.72
CA LEU A 358 1.13 -29.58 29.30
C LEU A 358 1.53 -29.43 27.83
N SER A 359 0.74 -28.63 27.10
CA SER A 359 1.10 -28.29 25.72
C SER A 359 2.40 -27.49 25.66
N SER A 360 3.12 -27.58 24.54
CA SER A 360 4.38 -26.82 24.36
C SER A 360 4.15 -25.31 24.47
N ALA A 361 3.03 -24.80 23.93
CA ALA A 361 2.65 -23.39 24.04
C ALA A 361 2.39 -22.96 25.50
N THR A 362 1.72 -23.81 26.29
CA THR A 362 1.51 -23.57 27.72
C THR A 362 2.84 -23.51 28.46
N LYS A 363 3.74 -24.46 28.22
CA LYS A 363 5.08 -24.48 28.81
C LYS A 363 5.88 -23.24 28.45
N GLU A 364 5.85 -22.81 27.19
CA GLU A 364 6.48 -21.57 26.74
C GLU A 364 5.95 -20.35 27.50
N THR A 365 4.62 -20.27 27.67
CA THR A 365 3.98 -19.18 28.40
C THR A 365 4.35 -19.18 29.87
N ILE A 366 4.37 -20.35 30.52
CA ILE A 366 4.81 -20.50 31.92
C ILE A 366 6.26 -20.03 32.08
N ILE A 367 7.16 -20.46 31.20
CA ILE A 367 8.57 -20.08 31.27
C ILE A 367 8.73 -18.58 31.02
N ALA A 368 8.04 -18.01 30.03
CA ALA A 368 8.08 -16.58 29.78
C ALA A 368 7.50 -15.76 30.95
N ALA A 369 6.47 -16.26 31.65
CA ALA A 369 5.94 -15.63 32.85
C ALA A 369 6.93 -15.71 34.02
N PHE A 370 7.55 -16.87 34.24
CA PHE A 370 8.57 -17.05 35.27
C PHE A 370 9.79 -16.15 35.05
N LEU A 371 10.30 -16.08 33.81
CA LEU A 371 11.48 -15.27 33.48
C LEU A 371 11.23 -13.76 33.62
N ARG A 372 9.96 -13.34 33.62
CA ARG A 372 9.52 -11.97 33.88
C ARG A 372 9.16 -11.69 35.35
N SER A 373 9.05 -12.71 36.20
CA SER A 373 8.67 -12.56 37.61
C SER A 373 9.89 -12.27 38.51
N SER A 374 9.65 -12.15 39.82
CA SER A 374 10.69 -12.01 40.86
C SER A 374 11.65 -13.21 40.96
N LYS A 375 11.40 -14.30 40.21
CA LYS A 375 12.12 -15.57 40.29
C LYS A 375 12.15 -16.18 41.72
N SER A 376 11.11 -15.91 42.52
CA SER A 376 10.99 -16.47 43.87
C SER A 376 10.92 -18.02 43.85
N PRO A 377 11.58 -18.72 44.80
CA PRO A 377 11.47 -20.16 44.96
C PRO A 377 10.03 -20.66 45.09
N LEU A 378 9.14 -19.85 45.66
CA LEU A 378 7.74 -20.23 45.86
C LEU A 378 6.97 -20.24 44.54
N ILE A 379 7.17 -19.23 43.69
CA ILE A 379 6.61 -19.21 42.33
C ILE A 379 7.13 -20.41 41.53
N GLN A 380 8.43 -20.70 41.65
CA GLN A 380 9.02 -21.85 40.99
C GLN A 380 8.36 -23.17 41.42
N ASN A 381 8.20 -23.40 42.73
CA ASN A 381 7.54 -24.58 43.28
C ASN A 381 6.06 -24.69 42.85
N CYS A 382 5.35 -23.56 42.79
CA CYS A 382 3.98 -23.50 42.29
C CYS A 382 3.91 -23.91 40.82
N LEU A 383 4.78 -23.36 39.97
CA LEU A 383 4.80 -23.68 38.55
C LEU A 383 5.14 -25.15 38.30
N HIS A 384 6.03 -25.76 39.11
CA HIS A 384 6.34 -27.19 39.05
C HIS A 384 5.15 -28.09 39.40
N SER A 385 4.20 -27.57 40.17
CA SER A 385 3.05 -28.33 40.66
C SER A 385 1.90 -28.36 39.65
N ILE A 386 1.99 -27.64 38.52
CA ILE A 386 0.96 -27.58 37.49
C ILE A 386 0.93 -28.90 36.69
N ARG A 387 -0.21 -29.60 36.72
CA ARG A 387 -0.41 -30.93 36.11
C ARG A 387 -1.15 -30.94 34.77
N ASN A 388 -1.75 -29.83 34.35
CA ASN A 388 -2.48 -29.73 33.07
C ASN A 388 -2.69 -28.27 32.63
N ASP A 389 -3.12 -28.07 31.37
CA ASP A 389 -3.26 -26.74 30.78
C ASP A 389 -4.31 -25.86 31.49
N SER A 390 -5.33 -26.47 32.11
CA SER A 390 -6.32 -25.72 32.90
C SER A 390 -5.71 -25.17 34.18
N GLU A 391 -4.93 -25.97 34.92
CA GLU A 391 -4.16 -25.50 36.08
C GLU A 391 -3.22 -24.36 35.66
N ALA A 392 -2.51 -24.52 34.54
CA ALA A 392 -1.61 -23.50 34.02
C ALA A 392 -2.32 -22.18 33.77
N LYS A 393 -3.51 -22.24 33.15
CA LYS A 393 -4.31 -21.04 32.86
C LYS A 393 -4.76 -20.35 34.15
N VAL A 394 -5.19 -21.10 35.17
CA VAL A 394 -5.54 -20.55 36.48
C VAL A 394 -4.34 -19.83 37.09
N ILE A 395 -3.19 -20.50 37.15
CA ILE A 395 -1.98 -19.97 37.78
C ILE A 395 -1.43 -18.76 37.01
N LEU A 396 -1.40 -18.79 35.67
CA LEU A 396 -0.96 -17.68 34.82
C LEU A 396 -1.84 -16.44 34.97
N ASN A 397 -3.16 -16.62 35.07
CA ASN A 397 -4.09 -15.51 35.25
C ASN A 397 -3.99 -14.91 36.66
N ARG A 398 -3.62 -15.72 37.65
CA ARG A 398 -3.59 -15.35 39.08
C ARG A 398 -2.19 -15.09 39.63
N LEU A 399 -1.16 -15.18 38.79
CA LEU A 399 0.25 -14.90 39.12
C LEU A 399 0.47 -13.48 39.66
N ARG A 400 -0.46 -12.56 39.42
CA ARG A 400 -0.45 -11.18 39.94
C ARG A 400 -0.98 -11.04 41.37
N ASP A 401 -1.73 -12.02 41.86
CA ASP A 401 -2.48 -11.92 43.13
C ASP A 401 -1.60 -12.25 44.36
N GLY A 402 -0.35 -12.67 44.12
CA GLY A 402 0.66 -12.92 45.15
C GLY A 402 0.99 -14.40 45.31
N GLU A 403 2.14 -14.68 45.94
CA GLU A 403 2.73 -16.02 46.00
C GLU A 403 1.89 -17.00 46.84
N ASN A 404 1.30 -16.55 47.96
CA ASN A 404 0.51 -17.41 48.87
C ASN A 404 -0.78 -17.95 48.22
N ASP A 405 -1.38 -17.18 47.31
CA ASP A 405 -2.64 -17.52 46.67
C ASP A 405 -2.44 -18.65 45.66
N LEU A 406 -1.29 -18.66 44.98
CA LEU A 406 -0.93 -19.71 44.03
C LEU A 406 -0.84 -21.09 44.69
N GLN A 407 -0.22 -21.18 45.88
CA GLN A 407 -0.09 -22.45 46.59
C GLN A 407 -1.44 -22.99 47.05
N TYR A 408 -2.29 -22.11 47.60
CA TYR A 408 -3.65 -22.49 48.01
C TYR A 408 -4.43 -23.11 46.85
N TYR A 409 -4.39 -22.50 45.65
CA TYR A 409 -5.13 -23.03 44.50
C TYR A 409 -4.59 -24.38 44.01
N LEU A 410 -3.28 -24.58 44.04
CA LEU A 410 -2.68 -25.86 43.68
C LEU A 410 -3.11 -26.98 44.62
N ASP A 411 -3.07 -26.74 45.93
CA ASP A 411 -3.47 -27.73 46.94
C ASP A 411 -4.94 -28.16 46.72
N LYS A 412 -5.81 -27.21 46.41
CA LYS A 412 -7.23 -27.48 46.10
C LYS A 412 -7.40 -28.25 44.80
N MET A 413 -6.77 -27.79 43.72
CA MET A 413 -6.83 -28.42 42.41
C MET A 413 -6.32 -29.87 42.41
N HIS A 414 -5.30 -30.17 43.21
CA HIS A 414 -4.76 -31.53 43.33
C HIS A 414 -5.67 -32.48 44.10
N GLY A 415 -6.54 -31.96 44.98
CA GLY A 415 -7.55 -32.75 45.70
C GLY A 415 -8.77 -33.11 44.84
N CYS A 416 -9.00 -32.44 43.71
CA CYS A 416 -10.20 -32.62 42.88
C CYS A 416 -9.88 -32.51 41.37
N TYR A 417 -9.95 -33.62 40.64
CA TYR A 417 -9.43 -33.72 39.27
C TYR A 417 -10.10 -32.77 38.25
N TYR A 418 -11.36 -32.40 38.43
CA TYR A 418 -12.09 -31.49 37.54
C TYR A 418 -12.09 -30.03 38.01
N LEU A 419 -11.61 -29.77 39.23
CA LEU A 419 -11.53 -28.42 39.77
C LEU A 419 -10.66 -27.48 38.92
N PRO A 420 -9.52 -27.91 38.33
CA PRO A 420 -8.77 -27.06 37.40
C PRO A 420 -9.61 -26.50 36.25
N SER A 421 -10.42 -27.34 35.59
CA SER A 421 -11.26 -26.88 34.48
C SER A 421 -12.36 -25.94 34.96
N VAL A 422 -12.91 -26.20 36.14
CA VAL A 422 -13.93 -25.35 36.79
C VAL A 422 -13.36 -23.97 37.12
N LEU A 423 -12.15 -23.91 37.68
CA LEU A 423 -11.49 -22.66 38.04
C LEU A 423 -10.99 -21.90 36.80
N ALA A 424 -10.47 -22.61 35.78
CA ALA A 424 -9.94 -22.04 34.55
C ALA A 424 -11.00 -21.36 33.65
N SER A 425 -12.27 -21.73 33.84
CA SER A 425 -13.40 -21.12 33.13
C SER A 425 -13.96 -19.88 33.82
N GLN A 426 -13.59 -19.64 35.08
CA GLN A 426 -14.12 -18.47 35.80
C GLN A 426 -13.51 -17.18 35.22
N PRO A 427 -14.26 -16.07 35.22
CA PRO A 427 -13.75 -14.77 34.79
C PRO A 427 -12.48 -14.38 35.55
N THR A 428 -11.51 -13.78 34.86
CA THR A 428 -10.31 -13.21 35.52
C THR A 428 -10.65 -12.05 36.46
N THR A 429 -11.83 -11.45 36.29
CA THR A 429 -12.38 -10.38 37.15
C THR A 429 -13.12 -10.91 38.38
N MET A 430 -13.29 -12.23 38.54
CA MET A 430 -13.94 -12.80 39.72
C MET A 430 -13.18 -12.41 40.99
N GLU A 431 -13.93 -11.97 42.00
CA GLU A 431 -13.41 -11.60 43.31
C GLU A 431 -12.73 -12.79 43.99
N ARG A 432 -11.69 -12.48 44.76
CA ARG A 432 -10.87 -13.49 45.43
C ARG A 432 -11.74 -14.44 46.26
N ASP A 433 -12.56 -13.94 47.18
CA ASP A 433 -13.36 -14.76 48.10
C ASP A 433 -14.37 -15.69 47.39
N GLN A 434 -14.94 -15.25 46.26
CA GLN A 434 -15.83 -16.09 45.45
C GLN A 434 -15.08 -17.27 44.85
N PHE A 435 -13.86 -17.02 44.36
CA PHE A 435 -13.00 -18.04 43.78
C PHE A 435 -12.53 -19.05 44.84
N TYR A 436 -12.22 -18.59 46.06
CA TYR A 436 -11.94 -19.47 47.23
C TYR A 436 -13.14 -20.37 47.53
N ARG A 437 -14.35 -19.80 47.55
CA ARG A 437 -15.56 -20.57 47.86
C ARG A 437 -15.85 -21.67 46.84
N ILE A 438 -15.63 -21.42 45.55
CA ILE A 438 -15.74 -22.46 44.51
C ILE A 438 -14.68 -23.55 44.72
N ALA A 439 -13.47 -23.18 45.13
CA ALA A 439 -12.41 -24.13 45.40
C ALA A 439 -12.69 -25.01 46.64
N ASP A 440 -13.32 -24.45 47.67
CA ASP A 440 -13.57 -25.13 48.96
C ASP A 440 -14.85 -25.99 49.01
N ASP A 441 -15.90 -25.63 48.27
CA ASP A 441 -17.19 -26.32 48.31
C ASP A 441 -17.28 -27.42 47.24
N GLN A 442 -17.24 -28.68 47.69
CA GLN A 442 -17.21 -29.85 46.81
C GLN A 442 -18.49 -30.03 45.99
N ASP A 443 -19.65 -29.79 46.60
CA ASP A 443 -20.92 -29.90 45.91
C ASP A 443 -21.02 -28.81 44.84
N LEU A 444 -20.59 -27.60 45.17
CA LEU A 444 -20.61 -26.45 44.28
C LEU A 444 -19.75 -26.66 43.04
N HIS A 445 -18.48 -27.06 43.21
CA HIS A 445 -17.63 -27.29 42.05
C HIS A 445 -18.07 -28.52 41.22
N GLN A 446 -18.74 -29.51 41.82
CA GLN A 446 -19.26 -30.68 41.11
C GLN A 446 -20.43 -30.27 40.23
N ALA A 447 -21.32 -29.42 40.76
CA ALA A 447 -22.41 -28.84 39.99
C ALA A 447 -21.89 -28.01 38.82
N ILE A 448 -20.91 -27.13 39.06
CA ILE A 448 -20.30 -26.32 37.98
C ILE A 448 -19.67 -27.23 36.92
N HIS A 449 -18.96 -28.28 37.34
CA HIS A 449 -18.38 -29.26 36.41
C HIS A 449 -19.45 -29.94 35.55
N LEU A 450 -20.56 -30.39 36.14
CA LEU A 450 -21.66 -31.03 35.40
C LEU A 450 -22.30 -30.09 34.39
N LEU A 451 -22.46 -28.82 34.72
CA LEU A 451 -22.97 -27.81 33.79
C LEU A 451 -22.01 -27.60 32.62
N GLN A 452 -20.72 -27.41 32.91
CA GLN A 452 -19.68 -27.23 31.90
C GLN A 452 -19.55 -28.42 30.96
N LYS A 453 -19.51 -29.64 31.52
CA LYS A 453 -19.42 -30.89 30.76
C LYS A 453 -20.57 -31.05 29.76
N ASN A 454 -21.73 -30.46 30.06
CA ASN A 454 -22.93 -30.53 29.22
C ASN A 454 -23.18 -29.25 28.39
N GLY A 455 -22.22 -28.32 28.36
CA GLY A 455 -22.35 -27.07 27.60
C GLY A 455 -23.47 -26.15 28.11
N ILE A 456 -23.82 -26.24 29.40
CA ILE A 456 -24.83 -25.39 30.03
C ILE A 456 -24.15 -24.18 30.66
N GLU A 457 -24.70 -22.99 30.43
CA GLU A 457 -24.23 -21.75 31.03
C GLU A 457 -24.29 -21.83 32.57
N THR A 458 -23.18 -21.51 33.22
CA THR A 458 -23.05 -21.52 34.68
C THR A 458 -23.40 -20.15 35.24
N TYR A 459 -24.54 -20.03 35.91
CA TYR A 459 -24.89 -18.84 36.69
C TYR A 459 -24.18 -18.90 38.05
N THR A 460 -22.87 -18.60 38.07
CA THR A 460 -22.02 -18.82 39.25
C THR A 460 -22.53 -18.07 40.49
N GLU A 461 -23.09 -16.86 40.34
CA GLU A 461 -23.70 -16.11 41.45
C GLU A 461 -24.89 -16.85 42.08
N LEU A 462 -25.75 -17.44 41.23
CA LEU A 462 -26.89 -18.24 41.67
C LEU A 462 -26.44 -19.51 42.42
N LEU A 463 -25.37 -20.14 41.94
CA LEU A 463 -24.79 -21.32 42.57
C LEU A 463 -24.02 -20.98 43.86
N LEU A 464 -23.48 -19.76 43.97
CA LEU A 464 -22.87 -19.24 45.19
C LEU A 464 -23.93 -18.83 46.22
N ASP A 465 -25.22 -18.74 45.90
CA ASP A 465 -26.25 -18.57 46.93
C ASP A 465 -26.62 -19.94 47.54
N PRO A 466 -26.42 -20.19 48.85
CA PRO A 466 -26.68 -21.50 49.46
C PRO A 466 -28.13 -21.98 49.29
N ALA A 467 -29.11 -21.08 49.38
CA ALA A 467 -30.52 -21.44 49.33
C ALA A 467 -30.94 -21.83 47.91
N HIS A 468 -30.46 -21.09 46.90
CA HIS A 468 -30.69 -21.44 45.50
C HIS A 468 -29.97 -22.72 45.12
N PHE A 469 -28.70 -22.88 45.53
CA PHE A 469 -27.93 -24.07 45.21
C PHE A 469 -28.60 -25.36 45.71
N GLN A 470 -29.10 -25.37 46.96
CA GLN A 470 -29.80 -26.54 47.51
C GLN A 470 -31.07 -26.91 46.72
N ARG A 471 -31.78 -25.92 46.16
CA ARG A 471 -32.96 -26.17 45.31
C ARG A 471 -32.59 -26.72 43.93
N LEU A 472 -31.47 -26.28 43.37
CA LEU A 472 -31.01 -26.66 42.03
C LEU A 472 -30.28 -28.00 42.00
N LYS A 473 -29.63 -28.36 43.12
CA LYS A 473 -28.78 -29.55 43.25
C LYS A 473 -29.43 -30.85 42.74
N PRO A 474 -30.69 -31.20 43.05
CA PRO A 474 -31.30 -32.44 42.56
C PRO A 474 -31.37 -32.52 41.03
N PHE A 475 -31.71 -31.42 40.37
CA PHE A 475 -31.84 -31.36 38.91
C PHE A 475 -30.48 -31.36 38.22
N ILE A 476 -29.50 -30.62 38.74
CA ILE A 476 -28.14 -30.64 38.21
C ILE A 476 -27.57 -32.07 38.31
N SER A 477 -27.93 -32.83 39.35
CA SER A 477 -27.50 -34.22 39.49
C SER A 477 -28.06 -35.17 38.41
N GLU A 478 -29.17 -34.81 37.74
CA GLU A 478 -29.71 -35.56 36.59
C GLU A 478 -28.72 -35.58 35.40
N LEU A 479 -27.85 -34.57 35.29
CA LEU A 479 -26.83 -34.45 34.24
C LEU A 479 -25.68 -35.46 34.37
N ASN A 480 -25.68 -36.31 35.39
CA ASN A 480 -24.79 -37.47 35.45
C ASN A 480 -25.09 -38.48 34.32
N SER A 481 -26.30 -38.47 33.74
CA SER A 481 -26.74 -39.33 32.63
C SER A 481 -27.43 -38.51 31.52
N PRO A 482 -26.73 -37.55 30.91
CA PRO A 482 -27.38 -36.49 30.15
C PRO A 482 -27.91 -36.98 28.80
N ASP A 483 -29.15 -36.59 28.49
CA ASP A 483 -29.73 -36.58 27.15
C ASP A 483 -30.15 -35.13 26.81
N GLN A 484 -30.60 -34.90 25.57
CA GLN A 484 -30.99 -33.55 25.15
C GLN A 484 -32.15 -32.99 25.98
N ASP A 485 -32.97 -33.83 26.60
CA ASP A 485 -34.14 -33.43 27.38
C ASP A 485 -33.76 -33.02 28.78
N LYS A 486 -32.88 -33.78 29.44
CA LYS A 486 -32.29 -33.41 30.73
C LYS A 486 -31.45 -32.14 30.61
N ILE A 487 -30.66 -32.01 29.54
CA ILE A 487 -29.92 -30.77 29.26
C ILE A 487 -30.91 -29.61 29.10
N ALA A 488 -31.97 -29.77 28.29
CA ALA A 488 -32.96 -28.72 28.10
C ALA A 488 -33.67 -28.32 29.40
N LYS A 489 -34.08 -29.32 30.18
CA LYS A 489 -34.71 -29.17 31.48
C LYS A 489 -33.82 -28.39 32.45
N VAL A 490 -32.56 -28.79 32.63
CA VAL A 490 -31.64 -28.13 33.56
C VAL A 490 -31.24 -26.72 33.09
N SER A 491 -30.99 -26.52 31.79
CA SER A 491 -30.72 -25.18 31.23
C SER A 491 -31.88 -24.22 31.51
N ILE A 492 -33.12 -24.64 31.26
CA ILE A 492 -34.29 -23.79 31.47
C ILE A 492 -34.61 -23.58 32.94
N MET A 493 -34.43 -24.60 33.78
CA MET A 493 -34.54 -24.44 35.23
C MET A 493 -33.59 -23.36 35.74
N LEU A 494 -32.29 -23.44 35.39
CA LEU A 494 -31.29 -22.48 35.83
C LEU A 494 -31.63 -21.06 35.35
N TRP A 495 -32.02 -20.93 34.08
CA TRP A 495 -32.42 -19.66 33.51
C TRP A 495 -33.66 -19.07 34.22
N LEU A 496 -34.72 -19.87 34.43
CA LEU A 496 -35.93 -19.41 35.14
C LEU A 496 -35.64 -19.08 36.60
N SER A 497 -34.77 -19.83 37.27
CA SER A 497 -34.36 -19.57 38.66
C SER A 497 -33.65 -18.23 38.80
N ASN A 498 -32.74 -17.93 37.87
CA ASN A 498 -32.06 -16.64 37.80
C ASN A 498 -33.04 -15.45 37.61
N HIS A 499 -34.24 -15.71 37.10
CA HIS A 499 -35.32 -14.72 36.93
C HIS A 499 -36.45 -14.85 37.98
N GLY A 500 -36.25 -15.65 39.05
CA GLY A 500 -37.25 -15.83 40.11
C GLY A 500 -38.51 -16.60 39.71
N GLN A 501 -38.48 -17.36 38.62
CA GLN A 501 -39.62 -18.11 38.05
C GLN A 501 -39.48 -19.64 38.22
N PHE A 502 -38.88 -20.08 39.33
CA PHE A 502 -38.67 -21.52 39.58
C PHE A 502 -39.98 -22.31 39.65
N ASP A 503 -41.05 -21.72 40.21
CA ASP A 503 -42.36 -22.39 40.34
C ASP A 503 -43.00 -22.67 38.96
N HIS A 504 -42.75 -21.79 37.97
CA HIS A 504 -43.20 -22.00 36.59
C HIS A 504 -42.51 -23.21 35.97
N PHE A 505 -41.19 -23.36 36.18
CA PHE A 505 -40.46 -24.55 35.76
C PHE A 505 -41.06 -25.81 36.41
N TYR A 506 -41.27 -25.79 37.73
CA TYR A 506 -41.75 -26.95 38.48
C TYR A 506 -43.12 -27.44 37.96
N THR A 507 -44.00 -26.52 37.56
CA THR A 507 -45.32 -26.81 36.98
C THR A 507 -45.22 -27.47 35.59
N HIS A 508 -44.18 -27.17 34.81
CA HIS A 508 -44.04 -27.60 33.40
C HIS A 508 -42.88 -28.57 33.14
N GLN A 509 -42.22 -29.06 34.19
CA GLN A 509 -41.00 -29.89 34.08
C GLN A 509 -41.17 -31.21 33.30
N ASN A 510 -42.42 -31.66 33.09
CA ASN A 510 -42.76 -32.87 32.33
C ASN A 510 -43.11 -32.61 30.85
N HIS A 511 -43.17 -31.33 30.41
CA HIS A 511 -43.57 -30.97 29.05
C HIS A 511 -42.36 -30.76 28.13
N ILE A 512 -41.69 -31.85 27.72
CA ILE A 512 -40.38 -31.81 27.04
C ILE A 512 -40.34 -30.93 25.80
N ASP A 513 -41.33 -30.98 24.91
CA ASP A 513 -41.36 -30.14 23.70
C ASP A 513 -41.45 -28.64 24.02
N TYR A 514 -42.09 -28.29 25.14
CA TYR A 514 -42.16 -26.92 25.63
C TYR A 514 -40.82 -26.50 26.21
N LEU A 515 -40.15 -27.35 27.00
CA LEU A 515 -38.81 -27.08 27.53
C LEU A 515 -37.76 -26.95 26.44
N ARG A 516 -37.82 -27.78 25.38
CA ARG A 516 -36.96 -27.65 24.19
C ARG A 516 -37.18 -26.32 23.47
N LEU A 517 -38.44 -25.94 23.25
CA LEU A 517 -38.78 -24.66 22.64
C LEU A 517 -38.29 -23.49 23.50
N LEU A 518 -38.57 -23.50 24.80
CA LEU A 518 -38.07 -22.51 25.74
C LEU A 518 -36.56 -22.41 25.69
N LYS A 519 -35.83 -23.53 25.72
CA LYS A 519 -34.36 -23.53 25.63
C LYS A 519 -33.88 -22.79 24.39
N ARG A 520 -34.45 -23.11 23.22
CA ARG A 520 -34.11 -22.41 21.98
C ARG A 520 -34.47 -20.93 22.03
N MET A 521 -35.62 -20.59 22.62
CA MET A 521 -36.04 -19.20 22.80
C MET A 521 -35.12 -18.41 23.74
N VAL A 522 -34.60 -19.05 24.80
CA VAL A 522 -33.58 -18.47 25.69
C VAL A 522 -32.26 -18.27 24.94
N GLU A 523 -31.80 -19.28 24.20
CA GLU A 523 -30.56 -19.21 23.39
C GLU A 523 -30.59 -18.06 22.38
N ILE A 524 -31.76 -17.76 21.79
CA ILE A 524 -31.95 -16.62 20.87
C ILE A 524 -32.40 -15.32 21.58
N ASN A 525 -32.41 -15.29 22.91
CA ASN A 525 -32.80 -14.16 23.75
C ASN A 525 -34.24 -13.64 23.51
N ALA A 526 -35.18 -14.52 23.15
CA ALA A 526 -36.58 -14.16 22.89
C ALA A 526 -37.41 -13.85 24.14
N LEU A 527 -37.00 -14.30 25.32
CA LEU A 527 -37.80 -14.26 26.56
C LEU A 527 -37.34 -13.21 27.58
N LYS A 528 -36.79 -12.06 27.14
CA LYS A 528 -36.33 -10.98 28.04
C LYS A 528 -37.43 -9.92 28.27
N GLY A 529 -37.61 -9.44 29.50
CA GLY A 529 -38.49 -8.29 29.80
C GLY A 529 -39.37 -8.44 31.06
N LYS A 530 -40.17 -7.41 31.36
CA LYS A 530 -41.09 -7.37 32.53
C LYS A 530 -42.27 -8.34 32.41
N ASP A 531 -42.55 -8.86 31.22
CA ASP A 531 -43.75 -9.66 30.92
C ASP A 531 -43.42 -11.16 30.74
N LEU A 532 -42.43 -11.68 31.47
CA LEU A 532 -41.99 -13.08 31.34
C LEU A 532 -43.14 -14.08 31.48
N ALA A 533 -44.07 -13.87 32.42
CA ALA A 533 -45.23 -14.74 32.61
C ALA A 533 -46.16 -14.77 31.36
N GLU A 534 -46.40 -13.61 30.75
CA GLU A 534 -47.21 -13.52 29.52
C GLU A 534 -46.50 -14.22 28.34
N ASN A 535 -45.19 -14.02 28.21
CA ASN A 535 -44.39 -14.64 27.15
C ASN A 535 -44.36 -16.18 27.30
N LEU A 536 -44.28 -16.69 28.52
CA LEU A 536 -44.34 -18.12 28.80
C LEU A 536 -45.70 -18.72 28.40
N GLN A 537 -46.79 -17.98 28.63
CA GLN A 537 -48.14 -18.38 28.21
C GLN A 537 -48.31 -18.32 26.69
N LYS A 538 -47.89 -17.24 26.02
CA LYS A 538 -47.90 -17.12 24.55
C LYS A 538 -47.05 -18.20 23.87
N THR A 539 -45.92 -18.57 24.46
CA THR A 539 -45.09 -19.67 23.95
C THR A 539 -45.83 -21.00 23.94
N ARG A 540 -46.69 -21.24 24.94
CA ARG A 540 -47.55 -22.44 24.98
C ARG A 540 -48.57 -22.41 23.84
N VAL A 541 -49.28 -21.28 23.67
CA VAL A 541 -50.24 -21.09 22.57
C VAL A 541 -49.57 -21.29 21.21
N PHE A 542 -48.36 -20.76 21.01
CA PHE A 542 -47.60 -20.98 19.78
C PHE A 542 -47.35 -22.47 19.51
N LEU A 543 -46.92 -23.21 20.54
CA LEU A 543 -46.61 -24.64 20.43
C LEU A 543 -47.86 -25.47 20.08
N GLU A 544 -49.00 -25.15 20.71
CA GLU A 544 -50.25 -25.90 20.58
C GLU A 544 -51.04 -25.55 19.30
N GLU A 545 -51.10 -24.28 18.91
CA GLU A 545 -52.03 -23.80 17.87
C GLU A 545 -51.35 -23.37 16.56
N ILE A 546 -50.11 -22.85 16.62
CA ILE A 546 -49.45 -22.20 15.47
C ILE A 546 -48.40 -23.10 14.84
N LYS A 547 -47.56 -23.76 15.64
CA LYS A 547 -46.52 -24.68 15.16
C LYS A 547 -47.08 -25.77 14.22
N PRO A 548 -48.23 -26.42 14.49
CA PRO A 548 -48.77 -27.43 13.57
C PRO A 548 -49.02 -26.88 12.16
N LYS A 549 -49.60 -25.67 12.06
CA LYS A 549 -49.90 -25.01 10.78
C LYS A 549 -48.65 -24.59 10.00
N ILE A 550 -47.57 -24.22 10.70
CA ILE A 550 -46.28 -23.94 10.05
C ILE A 550 -45.66 -25.20 9.46
N LEU A 551 -45.81 -26.35 10.13
CA LEU A 551 -45.25 -27.62 9.66
C LEU A 551 -45.99 -28.16 8.41
N GLU A 552 -47.24 -27.75 8.18
CA GLU A 552 -47.97 -28.04 6.93
C GLU A 552 -47.32 -27.41 5.69
N THR A 553 -46.59 -26.29 5.83
CA THR A 553 -45.93 -25.61 4.71
C THR A 553 -44.52 -26.14 4.41
N GLY A 554 -44.01 -27.06 5.25
CA GLY A 554 -42.72 -27.73 5.05
C GLY A 554 -41.96 -27.99 6.36
N THR A 555 -40.95 -28.87 6.29
CA THR A 555 -40.12 -29.19 7.44
C THR A 555 -39.25 -28.01 7.86
N ARG A 556 -39.23 -27.69 9.17
CA ARG A 556 -38.38 -26.67 9.77
C ARG A 556 -37.54 -27.26 10.88
N ASN A 557 -36.30 -26.82 11.01
CA ASN A 557 -35.48 -27.16 12.17
C ASN A 557 -35.97 -26.41 13.42
N GLU A 558 -35.55 -26.86 14.61
CA GLU A 558 -35.96 -26.27 15.89
C GLU A 558 -35.60 -24.79 16.00
N LYS A 559 -34.47 -24.37 15.41
CA LYS A 559 -34.01 -22.98 15.44
C LYS A 559 -35.00 -22.06 14.71
N ALA A 560 -35.41 -22.44 13.50
CA ALA A 560 -36.40 -21.70 12.72
C ALA A 560 -37.75 -21.65 13.45
N ILE A 561 -38.18 -22.75 14.07
CA ILE A 561 -39.41 -22.79 14.88
C ILE A 561 -39.33 -21.84 16.08
N ALA A 562 -38.21 -21.81 16.80
CA ALA A 562 -38.02 -20.89 17.92
C ALA A 562 -37.98 -19.42 17.47
N SER A 563 -37.36 -19.13 16.32
CA SER A 563 -37.35 -17.79 15.74
C SER A 563 -38.77 -17.32 15.32
N LEU A 564 -39.58 -18.24 14.79
CA LEU A 564 -40.99 -17.97 14.47
C LEU A 564 -41.84 -17.80 15.74
N ALA A 565 -41.57 -18.57 16.80
CA ALA A 565 -42.19 -18.38 18.11
C ALA A 565 -41.89 -16.98 18.66
N GLN A 566 -40.64 -16.52 18.52
CA GLN A 566 -40.25 -15.17 18.89
C GLN A 566 -41.01 -14.11 18.08
N CYS A 567 -41.19 -14.28 16.77
CA CYS A 567 -42.04 -13.38 15.98
C CYS A 567 -43.46 -13.32 16.55
N TYR A 568 -44.03 -14.48 16.87
CA TYR A 568 -45.38 -14.55 17.41
C TYR A 568 -45.54 -13.81 18.75
N LEU A 569 -44.56 -13.90 19.66
CA LEU A 569 -44.64 -13.22 20.97
C LEU A 569 -44.90 -11.70 20.85
N VAL A 570 -44.34 -11.08 19.82
CA VAL A 570 -44.39 -9.64 19.57
C VAL A 570 -45.29 -9.25 18.40
N TYR A 571 -46.06 -10.21 17.86
CA TYR A 571 -46.88 -9.96 16.68
C TYR A 571 -48.07 -9.03 17.02
N PRO A 572 -48.28 -7.93 16.28
CA PRO A 572 -49.23 -6.88 16.66
C PRO A 572 -50.70 -7.16 16.28
N GLY A 573 -50.96 -8.17 15.42
CA GLY A 573 -52.28 -8.46 14.87
C GLY A 573 -52.90 -9.78 15.34
N ASP A 574 -54.17 -9.98 15.01
CA ASP A 574 -54.92 -11.18 15.40
C ASP A 574 -54.73 -12.35 14.42
N SER A 575 -54.06 -12.13 13.27
CA SER A 575 -53.91 -13.11 12.20
C SER A 575 -52.46 -13.50 11.86
N PRO A 576 -51.63 -13.95 12.83
CA PRO A 576 -50.24 -14.36 12.59
C PRO A 576 -50.09 -15.49 11.56
N LEU A 577 -51.16 -16.25 11.32
CA LEU A 577 -51.21 -17.32 10.31
C LEU A 577 -51.21 -16.80 8.86
N ALA A 578 -51.52 -15.53 8.62
CA ALA A 578 -51.40 -14.92 7.30
C ALA A 578 -49.93 -14.63 6.91
N VAL A 579 -49.01 -14.66 7.88
CA VAL A 579 -47.62 -14.21 7.72
C VAL A 579 -46.63 -15.33 8.03
N LEU A 580 -46.66 -15.90 9.24
CA LEU A 580 -45.62 -16.80 9.75
C LEU A 580 -45.41 -18.08 8.89
N PRO A 581 -46.45 -18.79 8.42
CA PRO A 581 -46.26 -20.01 7.62
C PRO A 581 -45.64 -19.77 6.24
N ARG A 582 -45.66 -18.52 5.74
CA ARG A 582 -45.22 -18.14 4.38
C ARG A 582 -43.73 -17.78 4.31
N LEU A 583 -43.05 -17.62 5.44
CA LEU A 583 -41.62 -17.28 5.48
C LEU A 583 -40.77 -18.52 5.19
N LYS A 584 -40.13 -18.60 4.02
CA LYS A 584 -39.50 -19.83 3.50
C LYS A 584 -38.08 -20.10 4.02
N ASP A 585 -37.35 -19.07 4.43
CA ASP A 585 -35.94 -19.19 4.84
C ASP A 585 -35.60 -18.34 6.07
N GLU A 586 -34.37 -18.51 6.57
CA GLU A 586 -33.87 -17.83 7.77
C GLU A 586 -33.76 -16.30 7.59
N SER A 587 -33.43 -15.82 6.39
CA SER A 587 -33.34 -14.38 6.11
C SER A 587 -34.71 -13.69 6.21
N GLN A 588 -35.76 -14.34 5.69
CA GLN A 588 -37.14 -13.85 5.80
C GLN A 588 -37.62 -13.80 7.26
N ILE A 589 -37.30 -14.84 8.04
CA ILE A 589 -37.66 -14.89 9.46
C ILE A 589 -36.94 -13.76 10.23
N ARG A 590 -35.63 -13.59 10.02
CA ARG A 590 -34.85 -12.54 10.70
C ARG A 590 -35.32 -11.13 10.32
N LEU A 591 -35.66 -10.90 9.06
CA LEU A 591 -36.22 -9.62 8.61
C LEU A 591 -37.54 -9.32 9.32
N LEU A 592 -38.44 -10.30 9.38
CA LEU A 592 -39.72 -10.13 10.08
C LEU A 592 -39.52 -9.88 11.58
N GLN A 593 -38.62 -10.63 12.24
CA GLN A 593 -38.31 -10.43 13.67
C GLN A 593 -37.88 -9.00 13.99
N PHE A 594 -37.10 -8.39 13.10
CA PHE A 594 -36.69 -7.00 13.23
C PHE A 594 -37.89 -6.06 13.05
N LEU A 595 -38.63 -6.22 11.95
CA LEU A 595 -39.72 -5.32 11.59
C LEU A 595 -40.86 -5.32 12.61
N LEU A 596 -41.20 -6.47 13.20
CA LEU A 596 -42.25 -6.59 14.22
C LEU A 596 -42.00 -5.73 15.48
N ARG A 597 -40.76 -5.29 15.73
CA ARG A 597 -40.46 -4.37 16.84
C ARG A 597 -40.87 -2.93 16.56
N HIS A 598 -41.14 -2.59 15.31
CA HIS A 598 -41.29 -1.22 14.83
C HIS A 598 -42.58 -1.01 14.03
N GLU A 599 -42.99 -1.99 13.23
CA GLU A 599 -44.21 -1.95 12.41
C GLU A 599 -45.36 -2.64 13.16
N LYS A 600 -46.43 -1.88 13.39
CA LYS A 600 -47.65 -2.36 14.06
C LYS A 600 -48.79 -2.63 13.08
N ASN A 601 -48.68 -2.16 11.85
CA ASN A 601 -49.69 -2.36 10.82
C ASN A 601 -49.52 -3.73 10.15
N GLU A 602 -50.42 -4.66 10.47
CA GLU A 602 -50.44 -6.01 9.92
C GLU A 602 -50.52 -6.04 8.38
N ALA A 603 -51.23 -5.09 7.75
CA ALA A 603 -51.37 -5.04 6.29
C ALA A 603 -50.02 -4.79 5.59
N ASN A 604 -49.16 -3.97 6.20
CA ASN A 604 -47.83 -3.68 5.67
C ASN A 604 -46.93 -4.93 5.72
N LEU A 605 -46.99 -5.70 6.81
CA LEU A 605 -46.23 -6.93 6.97
C LEU A 605 -46.66 -8.00 5.95
N ILE A 606 -47.97 -8.13 5.70
CA ILE A 606 -48.50 -9.03 4.68
C ILE A 606 -47.99 -8.62 3.29
N SER A 607 -48.08 -7.33 2.95
CA SER A 607 -47.63 -6.81 1.66
C SER A 607 -46.13 -7.02 1.44
N LEU A 608 -45.30 -6.82 2.47
CA LEU A 608 -43.86 -7.12 2.38
C LEU A 608 -43.64 -8.62 2.13
N VAL A 609 -44.34 -9.50 2.85
CA VAL A 609 -44.20 -10.95 2.63
C VAL A 609 -44.59 -11.33 1.21
N ASP A 610 -45.61 -10.70 0.62
CA ASP A 610 -45.96 -10.88 -0.80
C ASP A 610 -44.79 -10.52 -1.71
N GLN A 611 -44.12 -9.38 -1.48
CA GLN A 611 -42.92 -8.98 -2.23
C GLN A 611 -41.76 -9.97 -2.05
N LEU A 612 -41.54 -10.49 -0.84
CA LEU A 612 -40.51 -11.51 -0.57
C LEU A 612 -40.78 -12.83 -1.33
N GLN A 613 -42.04 -13.15 -1.64
CA GLN A 613 -42.36 -14.31 -2.49
C GLN A 613 -42.01 -14.06 -3.96
N VAL A 614 -42.18 -12.82 -4.45
CA VAL A 614 -41.87 -12.44 -5.83
C VAL A 614 -40.36 -12.31 -6.04
N TYR A 615 -39.65 -11.78 -5.03
CA TYR A 615 -38.21 -11.50 -5.09
C TYR A 615 -37.45 -12.26 -3.99
N PRO A 616 -37.01 -13.51 -4.23
CA PRO A 616 -36.46 -14.38 -3.18
C PRO A 616 -35.21 -13.84 -2.48
N LYS A 617 -34.41 -12.99 -3.16
CA LYS A 617 -33.20 -12.37 -2.59
C LYS A 617 -33.48 -11.10 -1.78
N LEU A 618 -34.68 -10.55 -1.87
CA LEU A 618 -35.01 -9.26 -1.26
C LEU A 618 -34.81 -9.26 0.26
N ALA A 619 -35.13 -10.38 0.93
CA ALA A 619 -34.94 -10.49 2.37
C ALA A 619 -33.46 -10.34 2.79
N GLU A 620 -32.55 -11.00 2.07
CA GLU A 620 -31.10 -10.89 2.32
C GLU A 620 -30.61 -9.46 2.09
N GLN A 621 -31.07 -8.82 1.02
CA GLN A 621 -30.68 -7.47 0.66
C GLN A 621 -31.21 -6.42 1.67
N LEU A 622 -32.43 -6.59 2.17
CA LEU A 622 -33.02 -5.74 3.21
C LEU A 622 -32.34 -5.95 4.58
N MET A 623 -31.94 -7.19 4.90
CA MET A 623 -31.17 -7.46 6.11
C MET A 623 -29.79 -6.76 6.09
N LEU A 624 -29.16 -6.64 4.92
CA LEU A 624 -27.93 -5.84 4.79
C LEU A 624 -28.16 -4.34 5.05
N LEU A 625 -29.36 -3.82 4.85
CA LEU A 625 -29.71 -2.45 5.25
C LEU A 625 -29.82 -2.32 6.76
N PHE A 626 -30.47 -3.30 7.38
CA PHE A 626 -30.61 -3.36 8.83
C PHE A 626 -29.24 -3.44 9.51
N ASP A 627 -28.33 -4.29 9.02
CA ASP A 627 -26.97 -4.40 9.54
C ASP A 627 -26.15 -3.09 9.39
N LYS A 628 -26.58 -2.18 8.50
CA LYS A 628 -26.03 -0.83 8.34
C LYS A 628 -26.74 0.24 9.20
N GLY A 629 -27.69 -0.16 10.04
CA GLY A 629 -28.42 0.74 10.94
C GLY A 629 -29.57 1.52 10.31
N ILE A 630 -30.07 1.09 9.14
CA ILE A 630 -31.25 1.73 8.53
C ILE A 630 -32.51 1.36 9.33
N GLY A 631 -33.38 2.35 9.56
CA GLY A 631 -34.60 2.20 10.34
C GLY A 631 -35.64 1.29 9.67
N ALA A 632 -36.56 0.75 10.46
CA ALA A 632 -37.59 -0.17 9.97
C ALA A 632 -38.53 0.48 8.94
N ASP A 633 -38.96 1.72 9.15
CA ASP A 633 -39.86 2.44 8.23
C ASP A 633 -39.25 2.56 6.83
N ASP A 634 -37.95 2.86 6.76
CA ASP A 634 -37.20 2.94 5.51
C ASP A 634 -37.05 1.58 4.83
N ILE A 635 -36.76 0.53 5.60
CA ILE A 635 -36.66 -0.85 5.10
C ILE A 635 -38.01 -1.30 4.52
N MET A 636 -39.12 -0.98 5.20
CA MET A 636 -40.47 -1.22 4.70
C MET A 636 -40.73 -0.45 3.41
N ALA A 637 -40.42 0.85 3.37
CA ALA A 637 -40.62 1.68 2.19
C ALA A 637 -39.82 1.19 0.96
N ILE A 638 -38.60 0.66 1.16
CA ILE A 638 -37.79 0.07 0.09
C ILE A 638 -38.33 -1.30 -0.32
N GLY A 639 -38.70 -2.15 0.65
CA GLY A 639 -39.14 -3.51 0.41
C GLY A 639 -40.50 -3.61 -0.29
N MET A 640 -41.35 -2.60 -0.18
CA MET A 640 -42.69 -2.59 -0.76
C MET A 640 -42.75 -2.13 -2.22
N GLU A 641 -41.72 -1.45 -2.75
CA GLU A 641 -41.76 -0.88 -4.10
C GLU A 641 -40.67 -1.49 -5.03
N PRO A 642 -41.05 -2.00 -6.22
CA PRO A 642 -40.12 -2.62 -7.16
C PRO A 642 -38.91 -1.79 -7.56
N ASP A 643 -39.13 -0.53 -7.93
CA ASP A 643 -38.08 0.34 -8.45
C ASP A 643 -37.03 0.66 -7.38
N LYS A 644 -37.46 0.78 -6.11
CA LYS A 644 -36.57 1.04 -4.97
C LYS A 644 -35.64 -0.14 -4.70
N HIS A 645 -36.13 -1.38 -4.74
CA HIS A 645 -35.25 -2.53 -4.50
C HIS A 645 -34.35 -2.86 -5.70
N GLN A 646 -34.75 -2.54 -6.94
CA GLN A 646 -33.86 -2.67 -8.09
C GLN A 646 -32.68 -1.70 -7.99
N LEU A 647 -32.95 -0.45 -7.59
CA LEU A 647 -31.91 0.54 -7.35
C LEU A 647 -31.00 0.16 -6.17
N MET A 648 -31.59 -0.39 -5.09
CA MET A 648 -30.83 -0.98 -3.99
C MET A 648 -29.89 -2.08 -4.48
N SER A 649 -30.40 -3.02 -5.30
CA SER A 649 -29.63 -4.12 -5.87
C SER A 649 -28.46 -3.60 -6.71
N LEU A 650 -28.70 -2.60 -7.57
CA LEU A 650 -27.68 -1.98 -8.40
C LEU A 650 -26.50 -1.45 -7.56
N LEU A 651 -26.80 -0.77 -6.45
CA LEU A 651 -25.80 -0.23 -5.53
C LEU A 651 -25.08 -1.33 -4.74
N GLN A 652 -25.79 -2.37 -4.31
CA GLN A 652 -25.21 -3.51 -3.59
C GLN A 652 -24.27 -4.34 -4.47
N ASP A 653 -24.67 -4.65 -5.70
CA ASP A 653 -23.88 -5.44 -6.66
C ASP A 653 -22.53 -4.79 -6.95
N HIS A 654 -22.47 -3.45 -6.89
CA HIS A 654 -21.24 -2.67 -7.09
C HIS A 654 -20.58 -2.21 -5.78
N ARG A 655 -21.05 -2.68 -4.61
CA ARG A 655 -20.51 -2.33 -3.28
C ARG A 655 -20.43 -0.83 -3.03
N VAL A 656 -21.46 -0.10 -3.43
CA VAL A 656 -21.58 1.36 -3.23
C VAL A 656 -22.24 1.60 -1.87
N PRO A 657 -21.67 2.44 -0.98
CA PRO A 657 -22.33 2.80 0.27
C PRO A 657 -23.49 3.78 0.01
N TYR A 658 -24.66 3.51 0.59
CA TYR A 658 -25.87 4.32 0.48
C TYR A 658 -26.69 4.23 1.77
N ASN A 659 -27.61 5.17 1.95
CA ASN A 659 -28.67 5.18 2.97
C ASN A 659 -30.05 5.09 2.31
N ALA A 660 -31.12 5.05 3.11
CA ALA A 660 -32.47 4.91 2.57
C ALA A 660 -32.93 6.10 1.73
N ASN A 661 -32.65 7.33 2.20
CA ASN A 661 -33.03 8.56 1.49
C ASN A 661 -32.39 8.64 0.09
N ASP A 662 -31.18 8.10 -0.06
CA ASP A 662 -30.50 8.00 -1.35
C ASP A 662 -31.33 7.22 -2.37
N ILE A 663 -31.92 6.09 -1.95
CA ILE A 663 -32.75 5.24 -2.80
C ILE A 663 -34.13 5.87 -2.97
N CYS A 664 -34.81 6.19 -1.86
CA CYS A 664 -36.22 6.56 -1.88
C CYS A 664 -36.48 7.88 -2.59
N ASN A 665 -35.58 8.86 -2.46
CA ASN A 665 -35.85 10.23 -2.88
C ASN A 665 -34.84 10.76 -3.91
N LEU A 666 -33.54 10.48 -3.74
CA LEU A 666 -32.51 11.15 -4.54
C LEU A 666 -32.25 10.49 -5.90
N LEU A 667 -32.14 9.16 -5.93
CA LEU A 667 -31.80 8.42 -7.14
C LEU A 667 -33.02 7.83 -7.87
N LEU A 668 -34.15 7.67 -7.19
CA LEU A 668 -35.38 7.11 -7.79
C LEU A 668 -35.78 7.79 -9.12
N PRO A 669 -35.73 9.13 -9.26
CA PRO A 669 -36.07 9.80 -10.52
C PRO A 669 -35.15 9.46 -11.70
N PHE A 670 -33.98 8.87 -11.43
CA PHE A 670 -32.94 8.56 -12.42
C PHE A 670 -32.71 7.06 -12.59
N SER A 671 -33.54 6.21 -11.98
CA SER A 671 -33.28 4.78 -11.85
C SER A 671 -33.03 4.08 -13.18
N ALA A 672 -33.87 4.33 -14.20
CA ALA A 672 -33.77 3.70 -15.52
C ALA A 672 -32.52 4.16 -16.30
N GLU A 673 -32.23 5.46 -16.34
CA GLU A 673 -31.05 5.97 -17.04
C GLU A 673 -29.75 5.60 -16.31
N LEU A 674 -29.77 5.54 -14.97
CA LEU A 674 -28.62 5.13 -14.18
C LEU A 674 -28.28 3.66 -14.44
N GLN A 675 -29.27 2.76 -14.49
CA GLN A 675 -29.07 1.36 -14.86
C GLN A 675 -28.45 1.25 -16.27
N THR A 676 -29.00 1.97 -17.24
CA THR A 676 -28.50 1.99 -18.62
C THR A 676 -27.05 2.49 -18.71
N ALA A 677 -26.75 3.61 -18.03
CA ALA A 677 -25.42 4.21 -18.02
C ALA A 677 -24.37 3.32 -17.35
N VAL A 678 -24.75 2.60 -16.28
CA VAL A 678 -23.87 1.65 -15.58
C VAL A 678 -23.61 0.42 -16.44
N GLN A 679 -24.62 -0.12 -17.12
CA GLN A 679 -24.47 -1.27 -18.01
C GLN A 679 -23.59 -0.96 -19.22
N ALA A 680 -23.60 0.28 -19.72
CA ALA A 680 -22.77 0.72 -20.83
C ALA A 680 -21.26 0.81 -20.51
N GLU A 681 -20.86 0.80 -19.23
CA GLU A 681 -19.46 0.87 -18.81
C GLU A 681 -18.91 -0.56 -18.57
N PRO A 682 -18.00 -1.07 -19.42
CA PRO A 682 -17.50 -2.44 -19.32
C PRO A 682 -16.65 -2.67 -18.07
N ASN A 683 -15.98 -1.65 -17.53
CA ASN A 683 -15.09 -1.78 -16.40
C ASN A 683 -15.84 -1.76 -15.06
N ALA A 684 -15.75 -2.84 -14.28
CA ALA A 684 -16.45 -2.99 -13.00
C ALA A 684 -16.08 -1.94 -11.94
N GLU A 685 -14.81 -1.54 -11.88
CA GLU A 685 -14.38 -0.50 -10.94
C GLU A 685 -14.88 0.87 -11.38
N MET A 686 -14.91 1.15 -12.69
CA MET A 686 -15.48 2.39 -13.22
C MET A 686 -17.00 2.47 -12.97
N ARG A 687 -17.73 1.35 -13.06
CA ARG A 687 -19.15 1.29 -12.68
C ARG A 687 -19.37 1.70 -11.22
N LYS A 688 -18.56 1.13 -10.31
CA LYS A 688 -18.61 1.48 -8.88
C LYS A 688 -18.27 2.95 -8.63
N CYS A 689 -17.18 3.46 -9.20
CA CYS A 689 -16.78 4.85 -9.03
C CYS A 689 -17.82 5.82 -9.63
N PHE A 690 -18.40 5.48 -10.77
CA PHE A 690 -19.47 6.25 -11.39
C PHE A 690 -20.72 6.29 -10.50
N LEU A 691 -21.18 5.14 -9.97
CA LEU A 691 -22.31 5.09 -9.06
C LEU A 691 -22.08 5.91 -7.78
N GLN A 692 -20.88 5.85 -7.20
CA GLN A 692 -20.50 6.68 -6.06
C GLN A 692 -20.54 8.18 -6.40
N ALA A 693 -20.03 8.55 -7.57
CA ALA A 693 -20.07 9.93 -8.05
C ALA A 693 -21.51 10.41 -8.27
N SER A 694 -22.33 9.62 -8.96
CA SER A 694 -23.76 9.91 -9.21
C SER A 694 -24.53 10.09 -7.92
N LEU A 695 -24.29 9.25 -6.92
CA LEU A 695 -24.90 9.40 -5.61
C LEU A 695 -24.48 10.69 -4.91
N SER A 696 -23.18 11.01 -4.94
CA SER A 696 -22.68 12.28 -4.40
C SER A 696 -23.30 13.47 -5.12
N LEU A 697 -23.48 13.42 -6.44
CA LEU A 697 -24.09 14.49 -7.22
C LEU A 697 -25.58 14.63 -6.92
N ALA A 698 -26.31 13.52 -6.77
CA ALA A 698 -27.73 13.53 -6.42
C ALA A 698 -27.97 14.18 -5.05
N ARG A 699 -27.12 13.87 -4.05
CA ARG A 699 -27.15 14.51 -2.72
C ARG A 699 -26.92 16.03 -2.75
N ASN A 700 -26.28 16.54 -3.79
CA ASN A 700 -26.05 17.98 -3.99
C ASN A 700 -27.01 18.60 -5.01
N HIS A 701 -28.02 17.85 -5.48
CA HIS A 701 -28.95 18.26 -6.53
C HIS A 701 -28.29 18.66 -7.86
N LEU A 702 -27.15 18.02 -8.19
CA LEU A 702 -26.37 18.27 -9.41
C LEU A 702 -26.38 17.12 -10.42
N LEU A 703 -27.00 15.97 -10.06
CA LEU A 703 -27.21 14.88 -11.01
C LEU A 703 -28.31 15.30 -11.99
N SER A 704 -28.06 15.16 -13.29
CA SER A 704 -29.00 15.52 -14.35
C SER A 704 -29.15 14.38 -15.36
N HIS A 705 -30.31 14.28 -16.00
CA HIS A 705 -30.55 13.28 -17.05
C HIS A 705 -29.54 13.40 -18.19
N GLU A 706 -29.10 14.61 -18.54
CA GLU A 706 -28.08 14.84 -19.58
C GLU A 706 -26.75 14.12 -19.29
N LEU A 707 -26.32 14.03 -18.03
CA LEU A 707 -25.10 13.32 -17.64
C LEU A 707 -25.23 11.79 -17.82
N LEU A 708 -26.46 11.28 -17.76
CA LEU A 708 -26.77 9.85 -17.85
C LEU A 708 -27.00 9.39 -19.29
N LYS A 709 -27.27 10.32 -20.23
CA LYS A 709 -27.45 9.98 -21.66
C LYS A 709 -26.17 9.41 -22.29
N PRO A 710 -26.25 8.46 -23.24
CA PRO A 710 -25.07 7.82 -23.84
C PRO A 710 -23.97 8.79 -24.30
N GLU A 711 -24.33 9.93 -24.88
CA GLU A 711 -23.45 10.96 -25.44
C GLU A 711 -22.49 11.57 -24.40
N ALA A 712 -22.87 11.57 -23.12
CA ALA A 712 -22.05 12.11 -22.02
C ALA A 712 -20.98 11.12 -21.49
N GLN A 713 -20.61 10.09 -22.25
CA GLN A 713 -19.67 9.03 -21.81
C GLN A 713 -18.33 9.59 -21.29
N LEU A 714 -17.73 10.56 -21.98
CA LEU A 714 -16.46 11.17 -21.55
C LEU A 714 -16.62 11.90 -20.21
N GLN A 715 -17.77 12.53 -19.98
CA GLN A 715 -18.04 13.22 -18.71
C GLN A 715 -18.25 12.21 -17.58
N ARG A 716 -18.96 11.08 -17.83
CA ARG A 716 -19.09 9.97 -16.87
C ARG A 716 -17.75 9.37 -16.48
N GLN A 717 -16.87 9.12 -17.46
CA GLN A 717 -15.53 8.61 -17.19
C GLN A 717 -14.71 9.61 -16.38
N LEU A 718 -14.82 10.90 -16.67
CA LEU A 718 -14.12 11.95 -15.94
C LEU A 718 -14.56 12.02 -14.47
N ILE A 719 -15.88 11.98 -14.18
CA ILE A 719 -16.37 11.98 -12.79
C ILE A 719 -16.06 10.67 -12.06
N ALA A 720 -16.03 9.54 -12.76
CA ALA A 720 -15.65 8.26 -12.17
C ALA A 720 -14.15 8.23 -11.81
N ASN A 721 -13.28 8.71 -12.70
CA ASN A 721 -11.85 8.87 -12.42
C ASN A 721 -11.61 9.86 -11.27
N LEU A 722 -12.39 10.94 -11.22
CA LEU A 722 -12.35 11.90 -10.12
C LEU A 722 -12.72 11.22 -8.80
N GLN A 723 -13.84 10.50 -8.75
CA GLN A 723 -14.26 9.76 -7.56
C GLN A 723 -13.24 8.69 -7.15
N ARG A 724 -12.53 8.07 -8.09
CA ARG A 724 -11.43 7.14 -7.80
C ARG A 724 -10.21 7.84 -7.19
N ALA A 725 -9.84 9.01 -7.72
CA ALA A 725 -8.66 9.74 -7.28
C ALA A 725 -8.86 10.45 -5.93
N VAL A 726 -10.06 10.98 -5.70
CA VAL A 726 -10.43 11.82 -4.55
C VAL A 726 -11.81 11.41 -4.00
N PRO A 727 -11.92 10.19 -3.43
CA PRO A 727 -13.20 9.63 -3.03
C PRO A 727 -13.90 10.50 -1.98
N GLY A 728 -15.17 10.81 -2.24
CA GLY A 728 -16.05 11.49 -1.29
C GLY A 728 -15.95 13.02 -1.28
N ASN A 729 -15.11 13.63 -2.12
CA ASN A 729 -15.04 15.09 -2.20
C ASN A 729 -16.08 15.64 -3.20
N SER A 730 -17.27 15.95 -2.68
CA SER A 730 -18.39 16.45 -3.49
C SER A 730 -18.08 17.75 -4.20
N ARG A 731 -17.23 18.63 -3.63
CA ARG A 731 -16.89 19.93 -4.24
C ARG A 731 -16.20 19.78 -5.59
N TYR A 732 -15.34 18.76 -5.72
CA TYR A 732 -14.67 18.48 -6.98
C TYR A 732 -15.66 17.97 -8.02
N SER A 733 -16.51 17.03 -7.65
CA SER A 733 -17.55 16.52 -8.54
C SER A 733 -18.51 17.62 -8.99
N SER A 734 -18.92 18.51 -8.08
CA SER A 734 -19.76 19.66 -8.39
C SER A 734 -19.12 20.60 -9.42
N LEU A 735 -17.85 20.94 -9.22
CA LEU A 735 -17.11 21.77 -10.17
C LEU A 735 -16.88 21.04 -11.50
N ALA A 736 -16.70 19.72 -11.50
CA ALA A 736 -16.51 18.96 -12.73
C ALA A 736 -17.78 18.87 -13.58
N VAL A 737 -18.97 18.87 -12.96
CA VAL A 737 -20.25 18.81 -13.70
C VAL A 737 -20.84 20.16 -14.04
N GLY A 738 -20.38 21.25 -13.41
CA GLY A 738 -20.91 22.59 -13.65
C GLY A 738 -20.77 23.07 -15.09
N GLY A 739 -21.65 24.01 -15.46
CA GLY A 739 -21.73 24.60 -16.80
C GLY A 739 -20.97 25.93 -16.95
N ASP A 740 -20.37 26.46 -15.88
CA ASP A 740 -19.68 27.74 -15.90
C ASP A 740 -18.22 27.66 -16.40
N ALA A 741 -17.58 28.81 -16.57
CA ALA A 741 -16.20 28.91 -17.04
C ALA A 741 -15.21 28.18 -16.11
N LYS A 742 -15.40 28.27 -14.79
CA LYS A 742 -14.55 27.59 -13.80
C LYS A 742 -14.62 26.07 -13.94
N SER A 743 -15.83 25.55 -14.10
CA SER A 743 -16.10 24.13 -14.28
C SER A 743 -15.49 23.62 -15.57
N HIS A 744 -15.53 24.44 -16.62
CA HIS A 744 -14.87 24.16 -17.89
C HIS A 744 -13.34 24.02 -17.72
N ASP A 745 -12.69 25.03 -17.13
CA ASP A 745 -11.25 25.03 -16.88
C ASP A 745 -10.84 23.81 -16.03
N PHE A 746 -11.65 23.48 -15.02
CA PHE A 746 -11.39 22.33 -14.16
C PHE A 746 -11.46 21.02 -14.94
N LYS A 747 -12.46 20.83 -15.80
CA LYS A 747 -12.56 19.66 -16.69
C LYS A 747 -11.34 19.52 -17.61
N LEU A 748 -10.81 20.61 -18.13
CA LEU A 748 -9.60 20.58 -18.97
C LEU A 748 -8.39 20.08 -18.17
N LEU A 749 -8.18 20.62 -16.95
CA LEU A 749 -7.08 20.18 -16.09
C LEU A 749 -7.23 18.72 -15.65
N LEU A 750 -8.44 18.28 -15.30
CA LEU A 750 -8.69 16.89 -14.90
C LEU A 750 -8.31 15.89 -16.00
N ARG A 751 -8.60 16.21 -17.27
CA ARG A 751 -8.22 15.35 -18.40
C ARG A 751 -6.71 15.21 -18.52
N GLU A 752 -6.00 16.33 -18.40
CA GLU A 752 -4.54 16.33 -18.40
C GLU A 752 -4.00 15.46 -17.25
N ILE A 753 -4.53 15.65 -16.03
CA ILE A 753 -4.14 14.88 -14.84
C ILE A 753 -4.34 13.37 -15.07
N PHE A 754 -5.50 12.96 -15.58
CA PHE A 754 -5.80 11.54 -15.82
C PHE A 754 -5.05 10.96 -17.02
N SER A 755 -4.67 11.78 -18.01
CA SER A 755 -3.87 11.34 -19.16
C SER A 755 -2.41 11.02 -18.81
N ASN A 756 -1.87 11.63 -17.76
CA ASN A 756 -0.45 11.52 -17.39
C ASN A 756 -0.10 10.24 -16.61
N LYS A 757 -1.01 9.26 -16.50
CA LYS A 757 -0.81 7.96 -15.81
C LYS A 757 -0.16 8.07 -14.42
N LEU A 758 -0.46 9.15 -13.70
CA LEU A 758 0.10 9.39 -12.37
C LEU A 758 -0.48 8.40 -11.35
N PRO A 759 0.26 8.03 -10.29
CA PRO A 759 -0.31 7.29 -9.17
C PRO A 759 -1.45 8.08 -8.52
N VAL A 760 -2.38 7.39 -7.85
CA VAL A 760 -3.59 7.99 -7.25
C VAL A 760 -3.26 9.14 -6.30
N SER A 761 -2.19 9.02 -5.51
CA SER A 761 -1.72 10.08 -4.61
C SER A 761 -1.25 11.34 -5.36
N GLY A 762 -0.58 11.17 -6.49
CA GLY A 762 -0.17 12.26 -7.37
C GLY A 762 -1.36 12.92 -8.07
N GLN A 763 -2.33 12.12 -8.54
CA GLN A 763 -3.57 12.64 -9.10
C GLN A 763 -4.34 13.48 -8.08
N LYS A 764 -4.52 12.95 -6.86
CA LYS A 764 -5.19 13.65 -5.76
C LYS A 764 -4.58 15.03 -5.51
N LEU A 765 -3.26 15.10 -5.35
CA LEU A 765 -2.58 16.37 -5.10
C LEU A 765 -2.79 17.36 -6.26
N LEU A 766 -2.66 16.93 -7.51
CA LEU A 766 -2.91 17.84 -8.65
C LEU A 766 -4.37 18.30 -8.75
N ILE A 767 -5.33 17.44 -8.40
CA ILE A 767 -6.75 17.79 -8.38
C ILE A 767 -7.03 18.84 -7.31
N GLU A 768 -6.46 18.68 -6.11
CA GLU A 768 -6.55 19.65 -5.01
C GLU A 768 -5.98 21.02 -5.41
N GLU A 769 -4.82 21.04 -6.05
CA GLU A 769 -4.19 22.28 -6.51
C GLU A 769 -4.94 22.92 -7.69
N ALA A 770 -5.40 22.11 -8.66
CA ALA A 770 -6.25 22.58 -9.77
C ALA A 770 -7.52 23.24 -9.24
N PHE A 771 -8.19 22.57 -8.31
CA PHE A 771 -9.41 23.06 -7.71
C PHE A 771 -9.15 24.39 -7.00
N THR A 772 -8.14 24.43 -6.12
CA THR A 772 -7.81 25.63 -5.34
C THR A 772 -7.46 26.81 -6.26
N ALA A 773 -6.66 26.57 -7.31
CA ALA A 773 -6.27 27.60 -8.27
C ALA A 773 -7.47 28.19 -9.02
N ILE A 774 -8.41 27.33 -9.45
CA ILE A 774 -9.62 27.77 -10.15
C ILE A 774 -10.60 28.49 -9.22
N THR A 775 -10.80 27.97 -8.00
CA THR A 775 -11.77 28.57 -7.07
C THR A 775 -11.28 29.91 -6.53
N ALA A 776 -9.99 30.02 -6.21
CA ALA A 776 -9.36 31.23 -5.68
C ALA A 776 -8.96 32.22 -6.79
N SER A 777 -9.11 31.83 -8.06
CA SER A 777 -8.67 32.60 -9.23
C SER A 777 -7.17 32.97 -9.24
N THR A 778 -6.35 32.37 -8.37
CA THR A 778 -4.90 32.60 -8.28
C THR A 778 -4.12 31.40 -8.81
N MET A 779 -2.99 31.68 -9.46
CA MET A 779 -2.04 30.67 -9.95
C MET A 779 -0.96 30.32 -8.92
N ASP A 780 -0.94 30.99 -7.77
CA ASP A 780 0.15 30.89 -6.80
C ASP A 780 0.20 29.50 -6.14
N ASN A 781 -0.95 28.84 -6.02
CA ASN A 781 -1.04 27.48 -5.48
C ASN A 781 -0.40 26.43 -6.41
N LEU A 782 -0.32 26.71 -7.71
CA LEU A 782 0.38 25.88 -8.70
C LEU A 782 1.89 26.17 -8.74
N GLN A 783 2.50 26.28 -7.56
CA GLN A 783 3.95 26.36 -7.37
C GLN A 783 4.45 25.10 -6.67
N PRO A 784 5.62 24.56 -7.05
CA PRO A 784 6.24 23.42 -6.37
C PRO A 784 6.91 23.85 -5.05
N ASP A 785 6.12 24.39 -4.12
CA ASP A 785 6.56 24.99 -2.86
C ASP A 785 6.77 23.95 -1.73
N THR A 786 6.05 22.84 -1.77
CA THR A 786 6.19 21.70 -0.85
C THR A 786 6.92 20.53 -1.50
N ASP A 787 7.54 19.66 -0.71
CA ASP A 787 8.29 18.51 -1.25
C ASP A 787 7.41 17.53 -2.03
N ALA A 788 6.13 17.40 -1.66
CA ALA A 788 5.15 16.63 -2.42
C ALA A 788 4.88 17.26 -3.81
N LYS A 789 4.76 18.59 -3.87
CA LYS A 789 4.58 19.32 -5.14
C LYS A 789 5.87 19.38 -5.96
N LYS A 790 7.06 19.42 -5.35
CA LYS A 790 8.35 19.34 -6.05
C LYS A 790 8.48 18.04 -6.85
N LYS A 791 8.01 16.91 -6.30
CA LYS A 791 7.92 15.63 -7.01
C LYS A 791 6.96 15.66 -8.22
N LEU A 792 6.03 16.60 -8.24
CA LEU A 792 5.08 16.85 -9.34
C LEU A 792 5.37 18.16 -10.08
N ALA A 793 6.58 18.72 -9.97
CA ALA A 793 6.89 20.05 -10.49
C ALA A 793 6.61 20.18 -11.99
N LYS A 794 6.90 19.14 -12.78
CA LYS A 794 6.66 19.11 -14.22
C LYS A 794 5.14 19.14 -14.55
N PRO A 795 4.29 18.24 -14.02
CA PRO A 795 2.84 18.35 -14.15
C PRO A 795 2.25 19.69 -13.67
N ILE A 796 2.69 20.18 -12.50
CA ILE A 796 2.21 21.45 -11.93
C ILE A 796 2.59 22.63 -12.83
N SER A 797 3.85 22.67 -13.29
CA SER A 797 4.31 23.71 -14.22
C SER A 797 3.51 23.67 -15.51
N ARG A 798 3.23 22.48 -16.06
CA ARG A 798 2.40 22.33 -17.26
C ARG A 798 0.99 22.87 -17.04
N MET A 799 0.32 22.50 -15.95
CA MET A 799 -1.01 23.01 -15.60
C MET A 799 -1.01 24.53 -15.43
N ARG A 800 0.02 25.07 -14.78
CA ARG A 800 0.19 26.52 -14.63
C ARG A 800 0.30 27.20 -15.98
N THR A 801 1.15 26.70 -16.88
CA THR A 801 1.29 27.25 -18.23
C THR A 801 -0.01 27.15 -19.01
N GLN A 802 -0.74 26.04 -18.89
CA GLN A 802 -2.05 25.85 -19.53
C GLN A 802 -3.06 26.90 -19.06
N MET A 803 -3.23 27.08 -17.75
CA MET A 803 -4.15 28.09 -17.20
C MET A 803 -3.73 29.53 -17.52
N THR A 804 -2.44 29.85 -17.44
CA THR A 804 -1.95 31.18 -17.83
C THR A 804 -2.23 31.44 -19.30
N THR A 805 -2.05 30.43 -20.14
CA THR A 805 -2.35 30.51 -21.57
C THR A 805 -3.85 30.70 -21.81
N LEU A 806 -4.71 29.96 -21.13
CA LEU A 806 -6.18 30.15 -21.21
C LEU A 806 -6.56 31.59 -20.84
N LYS A 807 -6.08 32.10 -19.70
CA LYS A 807 -6.34 33.50 -19.28
C LYS A 807 -5.81 34.52 -20.29
N HIS A 808 -4.66 34.27 -20.89
CA HIS A 808 -4.10 35.12 -21.94
C HIS A 808 -4.93 35.07 -23.22
N LEU A 809 -5.40 33.89 -23.64
CA LEU A 809 -6.25 33.75 -24.82
C LEU A 809 -7.59 34.44 -24.64
N GLU A 810 -8.17 34.39 -23.44
CA GLU A 810 -9.38 35.14 -23.09
C GLU A 810 -9.16 36.66 -23.14
N SER A 811 -8.00 37.15 -22.67
CA SER A 811 -7.68 38.58 -22.71
C SER A 811 -7.42 39.11 -24.13
N LEU A 812 -7.09 38.22 -25.08
CA LEU A 812 -6.91 38.58 -26.49
C LEU A 812 -8.23 38.90 -27.21
N GLN A 813 -9.40 38.83 -26.57
CA GLN A 813 -10.70 39.11 -27.20
C GLN A 813 -10.84 38.33 -28.53
N LEU A 814 -10.56 37.02 -28.49
CA LEU A 814 -10.75 36.14 -29.64
C LEU A 814 -12.24 36.02 -29.96
N GLU A 815 -12.55 35.72 -31.22
CA GLU A 815 -13.93 35.42 -31.63
C GLU A 815 -14.48 34.25 -30.81
N GLN A 816 -15.76 34.33 -30.41
CA GLN A 816 -16.37 33.34 -29.53
C GLN A 816 -16.21 31.91 -30.07
N LYS A 817 -16.34 31.69 -31.38
CA LYS A 817 -16.13 30.38 -32.03
C LYS A 817 -14.73 29.79 -31.79
N THR A 818 -13.70 30.64 -31.72
CA THR A 818 -12.31 30.23 -31.45
C THR A 818 -12.14 29.85 -29.99
N LEU A 819 -12.79 30.60 -29.09
CA LEU A 819 -12.89 30.22 -27.68
C LEU A 819 -13.68 28.92 -27.52
N ASP A 820 -14.74 28.69 -28.30
CA ASP A 820 -15.53 27.47 -28.26
C ASP A 820 -14.73 26.25 -28.74
N LEU A 821 -13.84 26.42 -29.74
CA LEU A 821 -12.92 25.36 -30.17
C LEU A 821 -11.81 25.12 -29.13
N LEU A 822 -11.29 26.17 -28.51
CA LEU A 822 -10.35 26.06 -27.38
C LEU A 822 -10.99 25.30 -26.20
N LYS A 823 -12.30 25.53 -26.00
CA LYS A 823 -13.17 24.83 -25.04
C LYS A 823 -13.67 23.47 -25.57
N GLY A 824 -13.35 23.15 -26.83
CA GLY A 824 -13.79 21.94 -27.52
C GLY A 824 -13.19 20.71 -26.87
N GLN A 825 -14.04 19.72 -26.61
CA GLN A 825 -13.63 18.47 -25.97
C GLN A 825 -13.19 17.38 -26.96
N ASP A 826 -13.29 17.67 -28.25
CA ASP A 826 -12.96 16.78 -29.37
C ASP A 826 -11.46 16.83 -29.75
N ALA A 827 -11.04 15.96 -30.67
CA ALA A 827 -9.66 15.90 -31.12
C ALA A 827 -9.17 17.21 -31.76
N ALA A 828 -10.09 17.97 -32.39
CA ALA A 828 -9.81 19.27 -32.98
C ALA A 828 -9.48 20.31 -31.89
N GLY A 829 -10.27 20.39 -30.82
CA GLY A 829 -10.01 21.28 -29.69
C GLY A 829 -8.67 20.99 -29.01
N GLN A 830 -8.32 19.72 -28.80
CA GLN A 830 -7.01 19.35 -28.23
C GLN A 830 -5.83 19.76 -29.11
N LYS A 831 -5.97 19.58 -30.42
CA LYS A 831 -4.94 19.97 -31.39
C LYS A 831 -4.78 21.48 -31.47
N PHE A 832 -5.89 22.22 -31.47
CA PHE A 832 -5.92 23.68 -31.37
C PHE A 832 -5.17 24.17 -30.11
N PHE A 833 -5.53 23.62 -28.95
CA PHE A 833 -4.93 24.01 -27.66
C PHE A 833 -3.41 23.79 -27.62
N ARG A 834 -2.92 22.63 -28.10
CA ARG A 834 -1.48 22.34 -28.18
C ARG A 834 -0.73 23.35 -29.05
N MET A 835 -1.31 23.72 -30.19
CA MET A 835 -0.66 24.70 -31.07
C MET A 835 -0.72 26.12 -30.48
N ALA A 836 -1.82 26.47 -29.80
CA ALA A 836 -1.94 27.75 -29.12
C ALA A 836 -0.87 27.92 -28.02
N MET A 837 -0.64 26.87 -27.23
CA MET A 837 0.43 26.82 -26.24
C MET A 837 1.81 27.04 -26.86
N PHE A 838 2.09 26.39 -27.99
CA PHE A 838 3.36 26.56 -28.71
C PHE A 838 3.55 28.00 -29.21
N ILE A 839 2.50 28.62 -29.77
CA ILE A 839 2.53 30.02 -30.23
C ILE A 839 2.84 30.95 -29.05
N GLU A 840 2.12 30.83 -27.93
CA GLU A 840 2.34 31.68 -26.76
C GLU A 840 3.75 31.53 -26.18
N GLU A 841 4.26 30.30 -26.09
CA GLU A 841 5.61 30.05 -25.58
C GLU A 841 6.68 30.74 -26.43
N GLN A 842 6.59 30.62 -27.76
CA GLN A 842 7.57 31.24 -28.66
C GLN A 842 7.48 32.77 -28.64
N CYS A 843 6.26 33.33 -28.56
CA CYS A 843 6.04 34.77 -28.40
C CYS A 843 6.64 35.29 -27.08
N GLU A 844 6.44 34.57 -25.97
CA GLU A 844 7.03 34.93 -24.67
C GLU A 844 8.57 34.90 -24.70
N GLN A 845 9.17 33.89 -25.35
CA GLN A 845 10.62 33.84 -25.54
C GLN A 845 11.14 34.99 -26.41
N MET A 846 10.36 35.46 -27.40
CA MET A 846 10.69 36.67 -28.16
C MET A 846 10.62 37.92 -27.28
N ARG A 847 9.56 38.08 -26.49
CA ARG A 847 9.37 39.20 -25.54
C ARG A 847 10.55 39.33 -24.58
N LYS A 848 10.82 38.30 -23.77
CA LYS A 848 11.90 38.30 -22.76
C LYS A 848 13.27 38.63 -23.36
N ARG A 849 13.55 38.08 -24.54
CA ARG A 849 14.82 38.31 -25.24
C ARG A 849 14.94 39.74 -25.72
N LEU A 850 13.91 40.29 -26.37
CA LEU A 850 13.97 41.65 -26.91
C LEU A 850 13.93 42.69 -25.80
N GLU A 851 13.15 42.47 -24.75
CA GLU A 851 13.14 43.32 -23.57
C GLU A 851 14.56 43.47 -23.00
N LYS A 852 15.29 42.35 -22.89
CA LYS A 852 16.69 42.37 -22.40
C LYS A 852 17.69 42.95 -23.41
N THR A 853 17.54 42.67 -24.71
CA THR A 853 18.60 42.93 -25.71
C THR A 853 18.39 44.18 -26.56
N ASN A 854 17.14 44.61 -26.74
CA ASN A 854 16.77 45.79 -27.53
C ASN A 854 15.35 46.30 -27.14
N PRO A 855 15.24 47.08 -26.05
CA PRO A 855 13.94 47.56 -25.52
C PRO A 855 13.11 48.37 -26.52
N GLN A 856 13.75 49.14 -27.40
CA GLN A 856 13.05 49.90 -28.45
C GLN A 856 12.37 48.97 -29.46
N LYS A 857 13.07 47.89 -29.85
CA LYS A 857 12.51 46.85 -30.74
C LYS A 857 11.43 46.03 -30.04
N TYR A 858 11.58 45.78 -28.74
CA TYR A 858 10.54 45.17 -27.93
C TYR A 858 9.22 45.96 -27.98
N GLN A 859 9.27 47.29 -27.76
CA GLN A 859 8.08 48.13 -27.83
C GLN A 859 7.42 48.13 -29.21
N LYS A 860 8.21 48.20 -30.29
CA LYS A 860 7.70 48.07 -31.67
C LYS A 860 7.09 46.70 -31.95
N MET A 861 7.65 45.63 -31.40
CA MET A 861 7.12 44.28 -31.58
C MET A 861 5.75 44.12 -30.89
N LEU A 862 5.59 44.64 -29.66
CA LEU A 862 4.37 44.48 -28.88
C LEU A 862 3.11 44.97 -29.61
N SER A 863 3.20 46.07 -30.35
CA SER A 863 2.07 46.62 -31.11
C SER A 863 1.62 45.73 -32.28
N HIS A 864 2.48 44.85 -32.79
CA HIS A 864 2.18 43.95 -33.91
C HIS A 864 1.96 42.50 -33.47
N GLU A 865 2.57 42.07 -32.36
CA GLU A 865 2.51 40.70 -31.86
C GLU A 865 1.09 40.24 -31.50
N VAL A 866 0.27 41.14 -30.93
CA VAL A 866 -1.13 40.85 -30.59
C VAL A 866 -1.92 40.45 -31.83
N ASN A 867 -1.80 41.22 -32.91
CA ASN A 867 -2.52 40.97 -34.16
C ASN A 867 -1.99 39.72 -34.87
N TYR A 868 -0.67 39.48 -34.81
CA TYR A 868 -0.05 38.27 -35.31
C TYR A 868 -0.64 37.02 -34.63
N ARG A 869 -0.67 36.98 -33.30
CA ARG A 869 -1.24 35.86 -32.53
C ARG A 869 -2.72 35.63 -32.87
N LYS A 870 -3.54 36.68 -32.87
CA LYS A 870 -4.97 36.60 -33.25
C LYS A 870 -5.15 36.00 -34.64
N ALA A 871 -4.34 36.43 -35.61
CA ALA A 871 -4.41 35.92 -36.98
C ALA A 871 -4.03 34.44 -37.07
N LEU A 872 -2.99 34.00 -36.34
CA LEU A 872 -2.61 32.58 -36.29
C LEU A 872 -3.71 31.72 -35.66
N TYR A 873 -4.34 32.17 -34.58
CA TYR A 873 -5.46 31.46 -33.97
C TYR A 873 -6.67 31.36 -34.90
N GLY A 874 -6.99 32.44 -35.63
CA GLY A 874 -8.03 32.39 -36.67
C GLY A 874 -7.71 31.38 -37.78
N ILE A 875 -6.49 31.38 -38.29
CA ILE A 875 -6.04 30.42 -39.33
C ILE A 875 -6.15 28.98 -38.83
N LEU A 876 -5.71 28.70 -37.60
CA LEU A 876 -5.81 27.38 -36.98
C LEU A 876 -7.26 26.92 -36.80
N HIS A 877 -8.12 27.81 -36.30
CA HIS A 877 -9.54 27.51 -36.10
C HIS A 877 -10.20 27.13 -37.43
N ASP A 878 -10.08 27.98 -38.45
CA ASP A 878 -10.70 27.77 -39.75
C ASP A 878 -10.23 26.45 -40.40
N SER A 879 -8.93 26.13 -40.24
CA SER A 879 -8.32 24.90 -40.76
C SER A 879 -8.86 23.65 -40.08
N LEU A 880 -9.00 23.66 -38.75
CA LEU A 880 -9.42 22.48 -37.98
C LEU A 880 -10.93 22.20 -38.09
N ARG A 881 -11.74 23.22 -38.41
CA ARG A 881 -13.19 23.07 -38.65
C ARG A 881 -13.52 22.78 -40.12
N GLY A 882 -12.52 22.72 -41.00
CA GLY A 882 -12.71 22.37 -42.40
C GLY A 882 -13.40 23.46 -43.23
N ASP A 883 -13.27 24.73 -42.83
CA ASP A 883 -13.80 25.85 -43.62
C ASP A 883 -13.12 25.86 -45.01
N GLY A 884 -13.92 25.81 -46.07
CA GLY A 884 -13.48 25.57 -47.45
C GLY A 884 -12.54 26.65 -48.00
N SER A 885 -12.41 27.79 -47.33
CA SER A 885 -11.54 28.91 -47.70
C SER A 885 -10.03 28.62 -47.62
N LEU A 886 -9.61 27.51 -47.01
CA LEU A 886 -8.21 27.12 -46.79
C LEU A 886 -7.73 25.90 -47.60
N ARG A 887 -8.50 25.44 -48.60
CA ARG A 887 -8.19 24.19 -49.33
C ARG A 887 -6.94 24.23 -50.20
N SER A 888 -6.43 25.41 -50.58
CA SER A 888 -5.18 25.49 -51.34
C SER A 888 -4.00 25.87 -50.45
N LYS A 889 -2.90 25.13 -50.61
CA LYS A 889 -1.60 25.41 -49.94
C LYS A 889 -1.14 26.85 -50.16
N GLU A 890 -1.46 27.42 -51.31
CA GLU A 890 -1.16 28.80 -51.68
C GLU A 890 -1.98 29.83 -50.88
N ALA A 891 -3.27 29.58 -50.66
CA ALA A 891 -4.12 30.45 -49.84
C ALA A 891 -3.67 30.46 -48.37
N LEU A 892 -3.31 29.29 -47.82
CA LEU A 892 -2.75 29.17 -46.47
C LEU A 892 -1.43 29.95 -46.34
N ASN A 893 -0.50 29.79 -47.29
CA ASN A 893 0.76 30.53 -47.29
C ASN A 893 0.52 32.04 -47.32
N LYS A 894 -0.39 32.52 -48.19
CA LYS A 894 -0.70 33.95 -48.31
C LYS A 894 -1.29 34.52 -47.02
N ARG A 895 -2.17 33.79 -46.32
CA ARG A 895 -2.72 34.21 -45.02
C ARG A 895 -1.63 34.27 -43.95
N LEU A 896 -0.75 33.27 -43.89
CA LEU A 896 0.37 33.24 -42.95
C LEU A 896 1.35 34.40 -43.21
N GLU A 897 1.74 34.62 -44.46
CA GLU A 897 2.60 35.75 -44.85
C GLU A 897 1.97 37.11 -44.50
N THR A 898 0.67 37.26 -44.74
CA THR A 898 -0.07 38.48 -44.40
C THR A 898 -0.10 38.72 -42.89
N ALA A 899 -0.27 37.66 -42.10
CA ALA A 899 -0.25 37.72 -40.64
C ALA A 899 1.15 38.07 -40.12
N GLU A 900 2.19 37.48 -40.71
CA GLU A 900 3.57 37.57 -40.24
C GLU A 900 4.24 38.91 -40.59
N LYS A 901 3.96 39.45 -41.78
CA LYS A 901 4.68 40.61 -42.35
C LYS A 901 4.80 41.82 -41.42
N PRO A 902 3.73 42.33 -40.77
CA PRO A 902 3.86 43.49 -39.88
C PRO A 902 4.79 43.23 -38.69
N LEU A 903 4.79 42.00 -38.17
CA LEU A 903 5.68 41.59 -37.09
C LEU A 903 7.12 41.48 -37.60
N LEU A 904 7.34 40.90 -38.78
CA LEU A 904 8.68 40.76 -39.36
C LEU A 904 9.34 42.10 -39.68
N ASP A 905 8.56 43.07 -40.17
CA ASP A 905 9.02 44.43 -40.47
C ASP A 905 9.48 45.13 -39.18
N ALA A 906 8.70 44.98 -38.09
CA ALA A 906 9.10 45.47 -36.76
C ALA A 906 10.36 44.77 -36.23
N LEU A 907 10.60 43.52 -36.65
CA LEU A 907 11.74 42.71 -36.25
C LEU A 907 12.98 42.85 -37.17
N GLU A 908 12.94 43.67 -38.22
CA GLU A 908 13.99 43.71 -39.24
C GLU A 908 15.28 44.41 -38.79
N GLY A 909 15.16 45.42 -37.92
CA GLY A 909 16.31 46.18 -37.40
C GLY A 909 17.33 45.29 -36.67
N ASP A 910 18.58 45.28 -37.13
CA ASP A 910 19.69 44.57 -36.51
C ASP A 910 20.73 45.54 -35.96
N SER A 911 20.82 45.62 -34.63
CA SER A 911 21.81 46.45 -33.93
C SER A 911 23.24 45.90 -34.07
N ARG A 912 23.43 44.67 -34.57
CA ARG A 912 24.74 44.00 -34.69
C ARG A 912 24.94 43.34 -36.06
N LYS A 913 24.58 44.04 -37.14
CA LYS A 913 24.66 43.54 -38.53
C LYS A 913 26.01 42.92 -38.90
N ALA A 914 27.12 43.57 -38.53
CA ALA A 914 28.47 43.08 -38.82
C ALA A 914 28.79 41.76 -38.11
N TYR A 915 28.46 41.65 -36.82
CA TYR A 915 28.65 40.43 -36.03
C TYR A 915 27.82 39.26 -36.58
N ARG A 916 26.55 39.52 -36.93
CA ARG A 916 25.68 38.50 -37.53
C ARG A 916 26.23 38.02 -38.86
N GLN A 917 26.74 38.93 -39.70
CA GLN A 917 27.33 38.57 -40.98
C GLN A 917 28.60 37.71 -40.82
N GLY A 918 29.44 38.02 -39.84
CA GLY A 918 30.56 37.14 -39.46
C GLY A 918 30.11 35.75 -39.02
N MET A 919 29.13 35.66 -38.12
CA MET A 919 28.58 34.37 -37.66
C MET A 919 27.88 33.58 -38.76
N ARG A 920 27.22 34.26 -39.71
CA ARG A 920 26.65 33.64 -40.90
C ARG A 920 27.75 32.95 -41.72
N ILE A 921 28.85 33.63 -42.00
CA ILE A 921 29.96 33.06 -42.77
C ILE A 921 30.53 31.85 -42.03
N ILE A 922 30.84 31.99 -40.74
CA ILE A 922 31.45 30.94 -39.92
C ILE A 922 30.54 29.71 -39.82
N ALA A 923 29.27 29.88 -39.42
CA ALA A 923 28.36 28.77 -39.20
C ALA A 923 28.01 28.03 -40.49
N ASN A 924 27.84 28.74 -41.61
CA ASN A 924 27.56 28.10 -42.88
C ASN A 924 28.80 27.42 -43.48
N PHE A 925 30.01 27.96 -43.24
CA PHE A 925 31.26 27.28 -43.59
C PHE A 925 31.40 25.95 -42.84
N PHE A 926 31.20 25.93 -41.52
CA PHE A 926 31.21 24.69 -40.74
C PHE A 926 30.09 23.73 -41.15
N SER A 927 28.93 24.25 -41.54
CA SER A 927 27.83 23.40 -42.00
C SER A 927 28.14 22.74 -43.35
N ILE A 928 28.87 23.41 -44.25
CA ILE A 928 29.38 22.81 -45.49
C ILE A 928 30.39 21.70 -45.18
N LEU A 929 31.28 21.89 -44.20
CA LEU A 929 32.21 20.84 -43.75
C LEU A 929 31.49 19.60 -43.20
N LEU A 930 30.27 19.79 -42.65
CA LEU A 930 29.38 18.73 -42.20
C LEU A 930 28.37 18.29 -43.28
N ILE A 931 28.74 18.37 -44.56
CA ILE A 931 27.95 17.92 -45.74
C ILE A 931 26.58 18.63 -45.82
N GLY A 932 26.46 19.83 -45.24
CA GLY A 932 25.23 20.62 -45.24
C GLY A 932 24.10 20.07 -44.34
N ILE A 933 24.33 19.00 -43.57
CA ILE A 933 23.32 18.43 -42.66
C ILE A 933 22.79 19.48 -41.66
N PRO A 934 23.63 20.32 -41.02
CA PRO A 934 23.14 21.35 -40.12
C PRO A 934 22.25 22.38 -40.83
N ASN A 935 22.59 22.78 -42.07
CA ASN A 935 21.75 23.69 -42.88
C ASN A 935 20.41 23.04 -43.25
N LEU A 936 20.40 21.74 -43.54
CA LEU A 936 19.17 21.00 -43.83
C LEU A 936 18.26 20.91 -42.60
N ILE A 937 18.83 20.59 -41.43
CA ILE A 937 18.10 20.57 -40.15
C ILE A 937 17.56 21.96 -39.85
N HIS A 938 18.39 22.99 -40.01
CA HIS A 938 17.99 24.38 -39.80
C HIS A 938 16.85 24.79 -40.73
N HIS A 939 16.96 24.52 -42.04
CA HIS A 939 15.90 24.78 -43.02
C HIS A 939 14.60 24.04 -42.66
N ARG A 940 14.68 22.79 -42.20
CA ARG A 940 13.52 22.04 -41.73
C ARG A 940 12.86 22.70 -40.53
N HIS A 941 13.60 23.32 -39.62
CA HIS A 941 13.01 24.01 -38.47
C HIS A 941 12.55 25.44 -38.75
N THR A 942 13.34 26.24 -39.47
CA THR A 942 13.14 27.71 -39.56
C THR A 942 12.60 28.16 -40.92
N GLY A 943 12.69 27.30 -41.94
CA GLY A 943 12.39 27.67 -43.34
C GLY A 943 13.54 28.42 -44.03
N ASN A 944 14.63 28.73 -43.33
CA ASN A 944 15.80 29.38 -43.90
C ASN A 944 16.94 28.38 -44.09
N TRP A 945 17.57 28.37 -45.27
CA TRP A 945 18.69 27.46 -45.52
C TRP A 945 19.95 27.84 -44.74
N THR A 946 20.22 29.14 -44.59
CA THR A 946 21.48 29.62 -44.00
C THR A 946 21.31 30.13 -42.58
N PHE A 947 22.16 29.66 -41.67
CA PHE A 947 22.21 30.17 -40.29
C PHE A 947 22.48 31.68 -40.25
N PHE A 948 21.86 32.38 -39.29
CA PHE A 948 22.07 33.82 -39.03
C PHE A 948 21.76 34.74 -40.23
N SER A 949 20.93 34.33 -41.17
CA SER A 949 20.47 35.20 -42.27
C SER A 949 19.64 36.38 -41.79
N THR A 950 18.85 36.18 -40.73
CA THR A 950 17.96 37.16 -40.12
C THR A 950 18.20 37.27 -38.60
N PRO A 951 17.70 38.32 -37.92
CA PRO A 951 17.75 38.37 -36.46
C PRO A 951 17.02 37.17 -35.86
N ARG A 952 17.55 36.59 -34.79
CA ARG A 952 16.96 35.41 -34.12
C ARG A 952 15.48 35.60 -33.75
N SER A 953 15.02 36.81 -33.46
CA SER A 953 13.60 37.05 -33.15
C SER A 953 12.72 36.96 -34.40
N ARG A 954 13.21 37.43 -35.56
CA ARG A 954 12.55 37.29 -36.86
C ARG A 954 12.43 35.81 -37.24
N GLU A 955 13.51 35.08 -37.04
CA GLU A 955 13.55 33.62 -37.26
C GLU A 955 12.60 32.84 -36.34
N THR A 956 12.43 33.26 -35.08
CA THR A 956 11.44 32.66 -34.18
C THR A 956 10.02 32.85 -34.71
N ALA A 957 9.65 34.04 -35.20
CA ALA A 957 8.34 34.29 -35.79
C ALA A 957 8.09 33.39 -37.03
N GLN A 958 9.08 33.26 -37.90
CA GLN A 958 9.03 32.37 -39.08
C GLN A 958 8.87 30.91 -38.70
N THR A 959 9.60 30.47 -37.67
CA THR A 959 9.48 29.11 -37.12
C THR A 959 8.08 28.83 -36.60
N VAL A 960 7.45 29.81 -35.93
CA VAL A 960 6.07 29.67 -35.45
C VAL A 960 5.09 29.51 -36.61
N SER A 961 5.15 30.41 -37.60
CA SER A 961 4.25 30.35 -38.77
C SER A 961 4.43 29.06 -39.57
N LYS A 962 5.67 28.59 -39.72
CA LYS A 962 5.97 27.30 -40.35
C LYS A 962 5.39 26.12 -39.58
N LYS A 963 5.56 26.09 -38.25
CA LYS A 963 5.04 24.98 -37.44
C LYS A 963 3.51 24.90 -37.48
N VAL A 964 2.83 26.06 -37.48
CA VAL A 964 1.38 26.16 -37.69
C VAL A 964 1.00 25.58 -39.04
N LYS A 965 1.72 25.93 -40.11
CA LYS A 965 1.52 25.39 -41.46
C LYS A 965 1.66 23.86 -41.51
N ASP A 966 2.76 23.32 -40.98
CA ASP A 966 3.03 21.88 -41.00
C ASP A 966 1.94 21.08 -40.25
N GLU A 967 1.42 21.65 -39.16
CA GLU A 967 0.34 21.03 -38.39
C GLU A 967 -1.00 21.04 -39.12
N ILE A 968 -1.28 22.09 -39.89
CA ILE A 968 -2.48 22.18 -40.74
C ILE A 968 -2.38 21.19 -41.90
N GLU A 969 -1.25 21.19 -42.63
CA GLU A 969 -1.02 20.30 -43.78
C GLU A 969 -1.12 18.81 -43.38
N SER A 970 -0.51 18.43 -42.26
CA SER A 970 -0.60 17.04 -41.73
C SER A 970 -2.02 16.63 -41.30
N SER A 971 -2.91 17.60 -41.01
CA SER A 971 -4.32 17.30 -40.74
C SER A 971 -5.09 17.00 -42.00
N SER A 972 -4.83 17.77 -43.06
CA SER A 972 -5.51 17.65 -44.35
C SER A 972 -5.18 16.33 -45.05
N GLU A 973 -3.91 15.88 -45.00
CA GLU A 973 -3.48 14.59 -45.56
C GLU A 973 -4.16 13.40 -44.87
N ASN A 974 -4.35 13.47 -43.55
CA ASN A 974 -5.05 12.41 -42.80
C ASN A 974 -6.55 12.34 -43.09
N ILE A 975 -7.17 13.44 -43.52
CA ILE A 975 -8.58 13.47 -43.91
C ILE A 975 -8.73 12.97 -45.36
N GLN A 976 -7.82 13.32 -46.26
CA GLN A 976 -7.81 12.82 -47.64
C GLN A 976 -7.49 11.33 -47.77
N ASN A 977 -6.70 10.75 -46.86
CA ASN A 977 -6.43 9.31 -46.83
C ASN A 977 -7.55 8.48 -46.17
N LYS A 978 -8.53 9.12 -45.52
CA LYS A 978 -9.68 8.47 -44.88
C LYS A 978 -10.99 8.58 -45.69
N LEU A 979 -11.03 9.47 -46.67
CA LEU A 979 -12.04 9.57 -47.71
C LEU A 979 -11.59 8.73 -48.91
#